data_AF-A0A1Q7QEZ8-F1
#
_entry.id   AF-A0A1Q7QEZ8-F1
#
_cell.length_a   1.000
_cell.length_b   1.000
_cell.length_c   1.000
_cell.angle_alpha   90.00
_cell.angle_beta   90.00
_cell.angle_gamma   90.00
#
_symmetry.space_group_name_H-M   'P 1'
#
loop_
_entity.id
_entity.type
_entity.pdbx_description
1 polymer ?
#
loop_
_entity_poly.entity_id
_entity_poly.type
_entity_poly.pdbx_seq_one_letter_code
_entity_poly.pdbx_strand_id
1 'polypeptide(L)'
;MKPLHVAFIWHMHQPYYKDDLTSTYLLPWVRLRSAKDYYKMPALLDAYPKIRSTFNLVPSLLAQIEDYGKEDSVDLFLNLSRRAAAELSSEERGFIIRWMRESPRALRVQQSPRYLELASRQPDAQFTTQDMRDLQIWFNLAWCDPAWAESDPRLAELKRKDRHFSEADKEPLFEAQMEIMQKVIPKYRELAERGQAELTFSPYYHPILPLLIHLDSARTANPQIQLPERHFSHREDAERQIELGQGLFERLLGTRPTGMWPSEMAVGESLVPLATRAGIDWMISDEEVLSRSLDTHFYRDNEGRVNAPDQLYRPFRVEREGKSIGMVFRDSPISNSIGFDFQRMSAVDGARNLVGRLKRIRDQQGDKDYLAVIALDGENAWEFYPRDGHDFLNALFTELEASTDIVTTTVSDFIREHPPQQSLSHLHTGSWIGASLDTWIGDPEHNVAWDLLAETRSWLEDQSRQRPQLADAAALGWREILITEGSDWFWWFSRKHDSGMDTIWDNQFRLHLRNVYKLMGQRAPARLFQPIFQRTPTSERHVPAESISPKSRSDPAWSKAGFYVVGSGFGALHRPAGVVERVLYGCDPERVYIRIDSPRSPAELDSQKIEFWIYCSGPPTSGHDGKLTLPLAVTPAAEIGFDVAQVVRVVPRAKGASVTVARVNTEQTKAEPVSDFNESDPFYISVPLKLLGRHGGDTLEMALIVSREGRDIEQVPPAGSLGLRIPADGALVEAPGPKQLKVLVATSELAPFAKSGGVADVAASLSKELRRLGHDVRVVLPRYRQVDIGKHGLKPVIHDLPVPLGAQTVAATIFEGRLGEMVVYFVDCPTLYDRDGMFGFGDDDARSVYFSRALLEMLPALNFTPDVIHIHDWFPALVPNLIERVYTEGPAGEVATALTIHNLAAQGVFGFGALTLAGLDKWGLIRVGIPGLDNVVNVLGRGIHYADVVNTVSERYAAEIQTPEFGEGLDELLRSHAHKLHGIVNGIDYEIFDPHRDPNIPHHYTASAPEPKALCRAELRSELGLEQVDRPLCAMVSRLYDVKGLDLVEQAMPALMQFGVQVVVIGTGDRRYEDMFRRYASERPGQVAAAIGFDAPLAQRIYAGADVLWMPSRYEPGGLAQLIALRYGTIPVVRSTGGLADTIKDYDPIGATGSGFTFTPYDPWQFYAAVVRAAETYRHPSLWTWLVRRAMTEDVSWSRSAQRYVQLFHAAIAASRERRGVAAVPD
;
A
#
# COMPACT_ATOMS: atom_id res chain seq x y z
N MET A 1 -51.11 30.02 7.21
CA MET A 1 -49.97 29.68 6.35
C MET A 1 -50.06 28.21 6.03
N LYS A 2 -49.76 27.80 4.79
CA LYS A 2 -49.73 26.39 4.42
C LYS A 2 -48.63 25.65 5.20
N PRO A 3 -48.78 24.35 5.46
CA PRO A 3 -47.69 23.56 6.00
C PRO A 3 -46.55 23.46 4.99
N LEU A 4 -45.31 23.33 5.47
CA LEU A 4 -44.16 22.97 4.65
C LEU A 4 -44.15 21.46 4.45
N HIS A 5 -44.04 21.01 3.21
CA HIS A 5 -43.85 19.60 2.90
C HIS A 5 -42.35 19.26 2.96
N VAL A 6 -42.02 18.16 3.63
CA VAL A 6 -40.63 17.69 3.79
C VAL A 6 -40.54 16.25 3.29
N ALA A 7 -39.65 16.00 2.34
CA ALA A 7 -39.32 14.65 1.88
C ALA A 7 -37.94 14.25 2.38
N PHE A 8 -37.90 13.25 3.27
CA PHE A 8 -36.67 12.54 3.60
C PHE A 8 -36.43 11.45 2.57
N ILE A 9 -35.21 11.39 2.01
CA ILE A 9 -34.81 10.34 1.07
C ILE A 9 -33.52 9.72 1.60
N TRP A 10 -33.63 8.52 2.15
CA TRP A 10 -32.49 7.78 2.70
C TRP A 10 -31.94 6.82 1.66
N HIS A 11 -30.69 7.00 1.29
CA HIS A 11 -30.01 6.14 0.32
C HIS A 11 -29.28 4.98 1.02
N MET A 12 -29.76 3.75 0.82
CA MET A 12 -29.16 2.55 1.40
C MET A 12 -28.29 1.85 0.37
N HIS A 13 -26.99 1.83 0.62
CA HIS A 13 -26.03 1.39 -0.38
C HIS A 13 -24.89 0.55 0.21
N GLN A 14 -24.49 -0.49 -0.53
CA GLN A 14 -23.20 -1.15 -0.37
C GLN A 14 -22.63 -1.54 -1.75
N PRO A 15 -21.30 -1.48 -1.91
CA PRO A 15 -20.56 -2.12 -2.99
C PRO A 15 -20.90 -3.61 -3.16
N TYR A 16 -20.62 -4.15 -4.34
CA TYR A 16 -20.74 -5.59 -4.59
C TYR A 16 -19.49 -6.34 -4.10
N TYR A 17 -19.62 -7.09 -3.00
CA TYR A 17 -18.48 -7.72 -2.30
C TYR A 17 -18.22 -9.18 -2.66
N LYS A 18 -19.11 -9.80 -3.43
CA LYS A 18 -19.06 -11.24 -3.72
C LYS A 18 -18.10 -11.53 -4.87
N ASP A 19 -17.21 -12.49 -4.67
CA ASP A 19 -16.54 -13.17 -5.77
C ASP A 19 -17.47 -14.29 -6.29
N ASP A 20 -18.06 -14.07 -7.47
CA ASP A 20 -19.04 -14.97 -8.06
C ASP A 20 -18.45 -16.36 -8.42
N LEU A 21 -17.12 -16.50 -8.53
CA LEU A 21 -16.47 -17.79 -8.80
C LEU A 21 -16.28 -18.63 -7.54
N THR A 22 -15.97 -18.01 -6.40
CA THR A 22 -15.73 -18.71 -5.12
C THR A 22 -16.95 -18.69 -4.19
N SER A 23 -18.00 -17.93 -4.55
CA SER A 23 -19.19 -17.70 -3.75
C SER A 23 -18.92 -17.17 -2.33
N THR A 24 -17.79 -16.47 -2.15
CA THR A 24 -17.37 -15.92 -0.86
C THR A 24 -17.47 -14.39 -0.87
N TYR A 25 -17.94 -13.81 0.24
CA TYR A 25 -17.94 -12.36 0.45
C TYR A 25 -16.63 -11.93 1.11
N LEU A 26 -15.92 -10.99 0.49
CA LEU A 26 -14.64 -10.51 1.01
C LEU A 26 -14.80 -9.59 2.23
N LEU A 27 -15.88 -8.80 2.26
CA LEU A 27 -16.14 -7.80 3.29
C LEU A 27 -17.52 -8.01 3.93
N PRO A 28 -17.69 -7.71 5.23
CA PRO A 28 -18.87 -8.11 6.01
C PRO A 28 -20.00 -7.05 6.02
N TRP A 29 -19.83 -5.94 5.31
CA TRP A 29 -20.60 -4.73 5.56
C TRP A 29 -22.08 -4.86 5.24
N VAL A 30 -22.47 -5.66 4.23
CA VAL A 30 -23.89 -5.99 3.96
C VAL A 30 -24.54 -6.63 5.19
N ARG A 31 -23.90 -7.64 5.79
CA ARG A 31 -24.40 -8.31 6.99
C ARG A 31 -24.41 -7.39 8.21
N LEU A 32 -23.31 -6.70 8.47
CA LEU A 32 -23.18 -5.86 9.67
C LEU A 32 -24.13 -4.65 9.64
N ARG A 33 -24.30 -4.00 8.49
CA ARG A 33 -25.29 -2.93 8.32
C ARG A 33 -26.74 -3.43 8.36
N SER A 34 -27.00 -4.67 7.93
CA SER A 34 -28.32 -5.31 8.08
C SER A 34 -28.70 -5.53 9.55
N ALA A 35 -27.72 -5.84 10.40
CA ALA A 35 -27.89 -5.95 11.86
C ALA A 35 -28.07 -4.59 12.57
N LYS A 36 -28.08 -3.49 11.81
CA LYS A 36 -28.09 -2.12 12.30
C LYS A 36 -29.01 -1.23 11.46
N ASP A 37 -28.45 -0.45 10.56
CA ASP A 37 -29.11 0.70 9.94
C ASP A 37 -30.22 0.29 8.96
N TYR A 38 -30.01 -0.76 8.15
CA TYR A 38 -30.96 -1.18 7.12
C TYR A 38 -32.27 -1.74 7.68
N TYR A 39 -32.27 -2.27 8.90
CA TYR A 39 -33.51 -2.64 9.57
C TYR A 39 -34.02 -1.55 10.51
N LYS A 40 -33.14 -0.96 11.34
CA LYS A 40 -33.50 0.03 12.37
C LYS A 40 -34.25 1.22 11.78
N MET A 41 -33.73 1.83 10.71
CA MET A 41 -34.30 3.05 10.16
C MET A 41 -35.74 2.91 9.67
N PRO A 42 -36.09 1.92 8.83
CA PRO A 42 -37.50 1.70 8.49
C PRO A 42 -38.32 1.25 9.71
N ALA A 43 -37.77 0.43 10.61
CA ALA A 43 -38.51 -0.04 11.79
C ALA A 43 -38.92 1.08 12.76
N LEU A 44 -38.13 2.15 12.89
CA LEU A 44 -38.49 3.31 13.71
C LEU A 44 -39.83 3.94 13.32
N LEU A 45 -40.21 3.87 12.04
CA LEU A 45 -41.48 4.45 11.55
C LEU A 45 -42.74 3.77 12.12
N ASP A 46 -42.62 2.59 12.73
CA ASP A 46 -43.74 1.93 13.42
C ASP A 46 -44.29 2.74 14.59
N ALA A 47 -43.43 3.52 15.27
CA ALA A 47 -43.83 4.37 16.38
C ALA A 47 -44.40 5.73 15.94
N TYR A 48 -44.30 6.08 14.66
CA TYR A 48 -44.58 7.42 14.13
C TYR A 48 -45.46 7.37 12.87
N PRO A 49 -46.77 7.07 13.01
CA PRO A 49 -47.64 6.75 11.88
C PRO A 49 -47.93 7.92 10.92
N LYS A 50 -47.70 9.19 11.32
CA LYS A 50 -47.82 10.34 10.41
C LYS A 50 -46.53 10.63 9.65
N ILE A 51 -45.39 10.09 10.12
CA ILE A 51 -44.12 10.27 9.44
C ILE A 51 -44.10 9.45 8.16
N ARG A 52 -43.88 10.13 7.04
CA ARG A 52 -43.66 9.55 5.71
C ARG A 52 -42.20 9.72 5.33
N SER A 53 -41.62 8.74 4.64
CA SER A 53 -40.23 8.80 4.19
C SER A 53 -40.07 8.10 2.84
N THR A 54 -39.05 8.49 2.10
CA THR A 54 -38.61 7.77 0.90
C THR A 54 -37.34 6.99 1.25
N PHE A 55 -37.24 5.74 0.80
CA PHE A 55 -36.04 4.92 0.92
C PHE A 55 -35.58 4.51 -0.46
N ASN A 56 -34.36 4.90 -0.80
CA ASN A 56 -33.69 4.39 -1.99
C ASN A 56 -32.90 3.14 -1.62
N LEU A 57 -33.15 2.02 -2.31
CA LEU A 57 -32.45 0.76 -2.09
C LEU A 57 -31.68 0.39 -3.34
N VAL A 58 -30.35 0.27 -3.22
CA VAL A 58 -29.51 -0.15 -4.35
C VAL A 58 -29.76 -1.64 -4.65
N PRO A 59 -30.06 -2.03 -5.91
CA PRO A 59 -30.40 -3.42 -6.23
C PRO A 59 -29.29 -4.42 -5.89
N SER A 60 -28.00 -4.08 -6.13
CA SER A 60 -26.87 -4.94 -5.74
C SER A 60 -26.82 -5.21 -4.23
N LEU A 61 -27.21 -4.25 -3.38
CA LEU A 61 -27.35 -4.47 -1.94
C LEU A 61 -28.47 -5.48 -1.65
N LEU A 62 -29.65 -5.32 -2.25
CA LEU A 62 -30.78 -6.24 -2.06
C LEU A 62 -30.46 -7.67 -2.52
N ALA A 63 -29.76 -7.81 -3.64
CA ALA A 63 -29.30 -9.10 -4.14
C ALA A 63 -28.36 -9.79 -3.14
N GLN A 64 -27.44 -9.04 -2.54
CA GLN A 64 -26.52 -9.57 -1.52
C GLN A 64 -27.28 -9.94 -0.23
N ILE A 65 -28.25 -9.14 0.20
CA ILE A 65 -29.09 -9.46 1.37
C ILE A 65 -29.88 -10.76 1.15
N GLU A 66 -30.50 -10.93 -0.02
CA GLU A 66 -31.21 -12.17 -0.39
C GLU A 66 -30.25 -13.37 -0.40
N ASP A 67 -29.02 -13.18 -0.88
CA ASP A 67 -28.05 -14.26 -1.06
C ASP A 67 -27.45 -14.78 0.25
N TYR A 68 -27.20 -13.90 1.23
CA TYR A 68 -26.85 -14.29 2.60
C TYR A 68 -27.95 -15.10 3.30
N GLY A 69 -29.20 -15.01 2.84
CA GLY A 69 -30.30 -15.82 3.34
C GLY A 69 -30.25 -17.30 2.92
N LYS A 70 -29.29 -17.70 2.07
CA LYS A 70 -29.10 -19.08 1.59
C LYS A 70 -27.94 -19.76 2.33
N GLU A 71 -28.02 -21.08 2.54
CA GLU A 71 -27.13 -21.84 3.46
C GLU A 71 -25.62 -21.81 3.11
N ASP A 72 -25.23 -21.41 1.90
CA ASP A 72 -23.84 -21.51 1.41
C ASP A 72 -23.06 -20.17 1.34
N SER A 73 -23.70 -19.02 1.61
CA SER A 73 -23.09 -17.70 1.42
C SER A 73 -22.57 -17.12 2.74
N VAL A 74 -21.25 -17.03 2.90
CA VAL A 74 -20.59 -16.51 4.12
C VAL A 74 -19.54 -15.46 3.79
N ASP A 75 -19.43 -14.41 4.60
CA ASP A 75 -18.26 -13.54 4.57
C ASP A 75 -17.08 -14.11 5.34
N LEU A 76 -15.88 -13.73 4.90
CA LEU A 76 -14.64 -14.09 5.56
C LEU A 76 -14.67 -13.79 7.07
N PHE A 77 -15.23 -12.65 7.48
CA PHE A 77 -15.29 -12.26 8.89
C PHE A 77 -16.22 -13.18 9.69
N LEU A 78 -17.40 -13.52 9.16
CA LEU A 78 -18.34 -14.44 9.80
C LEU A 78 -17.76 -15.85 9.87
N ASN A 79 -17.14 -16.33 8.80
CA ASN A 79 -16.47 -17.63 8.78
C ASN A 79 -15.41 -17.70 9.88
N LEU A 80 -14.52 -16.70 9.94
CA LEU A 80 -13.49 -16.60 10.97
C LEU A 80 -14.08 -16.42 12.37
N SER A 81 -15.21 -15.72 12.53
CA SER A 81 -15.85 -15.52 13.83
C SER A 81 -16.55 -16.79 14.35
N ARG A 82 -17.07 -17.64 13.45
CA ARG A 82 -17.72 -18.92 13.79
C ARG A 82 -16.72 -20.00 14.21
N ARG A 83 -15.50 -20.00 13.65
CA ARG A 83 -14.46 -20.97 14.01
C ARG A 83 -14.06 -20.85 15.48
N ALA A 84 -13.80 -21.98 16.12
CA ALA A 84 -13.37 -22.02 17.51
C ALA A 84 -12.05 -21.23 17.67
N ALA A 85 -11.96 -20.38 18.70
CA ALA A 85 -10.82 -19.48 18.84
C ALA A 85 -9.48 -20.24 19.00
N ALA A 86 -9.55 -21.48 19.50
CA ALA A 86 -8.39 -22.37 19.67
C ALA A 86 -7.90 -22.99 18.35
N GLU A 87 -8.73 -23.02 17.31
CA GLU A 87 -8.46 -23.65 16.01
C GLU A 87 -8.03 -22.63 14.94
N LEU A 88 -7.96 -21.36 15.29
CA LEU A 88 -7.48 -20.31 14.39
C LEU A 88 -5.97 -20.43 14.22
N SER A 89 -5.51 -20.45 12.97
CA SER A 89 -4.10 -20.32 12.63
C SER A 89 -3.55 -18.95 13.05
N SER A 90 -2.22 -18.81 13.07
CA SER A 90 -1.58 -17.52 13.38
C SER A 90 -1.96 -16.40 12.40
N GLU A 91 -2.12 -16.74 11.13
CA GLU A 91 -2.54 -15.78 10.09
C GLU A 91 -3.98 -15.31 10.31
N GLU A 92 -4.89 -16.24 10.60
CA GLU A 92 -6.29 -15.93 10.87
C GLU A 92 -6.47 -15.12 12.16
N ARG A 93 -5.67 -15.42 13.19
CA ARG A 93 -5.62 -14.59 14.42
C ARG A 93 -5.11 -13.19 14.10
N GLY A 94 -4.07 -13.07 13.28
CA GLY A 94 -3.55 -11.79 12.80
C GLY A 94 -4.61 -10.99 12.04
N PHE A 95 -5.38 -11.64 11.16
CA PHE A 95 -6.50 -11.03 10.45
C PHE A 95 -7.55 -10.47 11.42
N ILE A 96 -8.00 -11.28 12.38
CA ILE A 96 -8.99 -10.87 13.38
C ILE A 96 -8.46 -9.69 14.21
N ILE A 97 -7.21 -9.74 14.70
CA ILE A 97 -6.63 -8.64 15.49
C ILE A 97 -6.52 -7.36 14.65
N ARG A 98 -6.15 -7.48 13.37
CA ARG A 98 -6.00 -6.32 12.48
C ARG A 98 -7.35 -5.65 12.20
N TRP A 99 -8.38 -6.43 11.89
CA TRP A 99 -9.63 -5.91 11.34
C TRP A 99 -10.80 -5.86 12.33
N MET A 100 -10.88 -6.79 13.28
CA MET A 100 -11.98 -6.88 14.25
C MET A 100 -11.69 -6.18 15.58
N ARG A 101 -10.48 -5.65 15.77
CA ARG A 101 -10.13 -4.84 16.95
C ARG A 101 -10.74 -3.44 16.93
N GLU A 102 -10.89 -2.89 15.73
CA GLU A 102 -11.37 -1.53 15.48
C GLU A 102 -10.62 -0.45 16.27
N SER A 103 -10.96 0.82 16.02
CA SER A 103 -10.33 1.94 16.72
C SER A 103 -10.90 2.08 18.13
N PRO A 104 -10.08 2.28 19.18
CA PRO A 104 -10.57 2.58 20.53
C PRO A 104 -11.32 3.93 20.59
N ARG A 105 -11.23 4.76 19.54
CA ARG A 105 -12.03 5.99 19.41
C ARG A 105 -13.44 5.76 18.87
N ALA A 106 -13.74 4.59 18.32
CA ALA A 106 -15.06 4.30 17.79
C ALA A 106 -16.09 4.22 18.94
N LEU A 107 -17.20 4.94 18.82
CA LEU A 107 -18.22 5.00 19.88
C LEU A 107 -18.76 3.62 20.26
N ARG A 108 -18.94 2.73 19.28
CA ARG A 108 -19.37 1.34 19.51
C ARG A 108 -18.37 0.53 20.36
N VAL A 109 -17.07 0.76 20.18
CA VAL A 109 -16.02 0.10 20.97
C VAL A 109 -16.04 0.61 22.42
N GLN A 110 -16.26 1.91 22.60
CA GLN A 110 -16.31 2.56 23.92
C GLN A 110 -17.50 2.13 24.79
N GLN A 111 -18.54 1.52 24.19
CA GLN A 111 -19.71 1.04 24.93
C GLN A 111 -19.45 -0.23 25.75
N SER A 112 -18.33 -0.91 25.54
CA SER A 112 -17.93 -2.09 26.32
C SER A 112 -16.57 -1.89 26.96
N PRO A 113 -16.45 -2.06 28.30
CA PRO A 113 -15.16 -2.07 28.98
C PRO A 113 -14.21 -3.13 28.40
N ARG A 114 -14.69 -4.34 28.11
CA ARG A 114 -13.84 -5.40 27.56
C ARG A 114 -13.43 -5.15 26.12
N TYR A 115 -14.35 -4.70 25.26
CA TYR A 115 -13.98 -4.43 23.87
C TYR A 115 -12.98 -3.27 23.80
N LEU A 116 -13.20 -2.19 24.57
CA LEU A 116 -12.27 -1.08 24.69
C LEU A 116 -10.91 -1.52 25.26
N GLU A 117 -10.88 -2.41 26.25
CA GLU A 117 -9.65 -3.00 26.78
C GLU A 117 -8.86 -3.69 25.66
N LEU A 118 -9.51 -4.55 24.87
CA LEU A 118 -8.90 -5.27 23.76
C LEU A 118 -8.46 -4.33 22.62
N ALA A 119 -9.28 -3.33 22.31
CA ALA A 119 -9.02 -2.33 21.27
C ALA A 119 -7.87 -1.38 21.61
N SER A 120 -7.72 -1.05 22.89
CA SER A 120 -6.69 -0.14 23.40
C SER A 120 -5.34 -0.85 23.61
N ARG A 121 -5.29 -2.18 23.48
CA ARG A 121 -4.02 -2.90 23.60
C ARG A 121 -3.06 -2.45 22.51
N GLN A 122 -1.79 -2.39 22.88
CA GLN A 122 -0.71 -2.13 21.95
C GLN A 122 -0.77 -3.12 20.76
N PRO A 123 -0.47 -2.70 19.52
CA PRO A 123 -0.49 -3.57 18.33
C PRO A 123 0.26 -4.92 18.44
N ASP A 124 1.24 -5.04 19.33
CA ASP A 124 2.03 -6.25 19.60
C ASP A 124 1.61 -7.02 20.86
N ALA A 125 0.52 -6.60 21.53
CA ALA A 125 0.03 -7.27 22.72
C ALA A 125 -0.36 -8.71 22.36
N GLN A 126 0.06 -9.68 23.18
CA GLN A 126 -0.39 -11.06 23.00
C GLN A 126 -1.89 -11.17 23.31
N PHE A 127 -2.66 -11.69 22.37
CA PHE A 127 -4.06 -12.04 22.56
C PHE A 127 -4.14 -13.53 22.91
N THR A 128 -4.65 -13.86 24.10
CA THR A 128 -4.95 -15.24 24.49
C THR A 128 -6.10 -15.81 23.65
N THR A 129 -6.30 -17.13 23.66
CA THR A 129 -7.49 -17.76 23.04
C THR A 129 -8.79 -17.15 23.57
N GLN A 130 -8.84 -16.79 24.86
CA GLN A 130 -10.00 -16.11 25.43
C GLN A 130 -10.14 -14.68 24.89
N ASP A 131 -9.06 -13.93 24.74
CA ASP A 131 -9.10 -12.59 24.13
C ASP A 131 -9.58 -12.66 22.67
N MET A 132 -9.10 -13.64 21.89
CA MET A 132 -9.55 -13.86 20.51
C MET A 132 -11.05 -14.14 20.44
N ARG A 133 -11.55 -14.98 21.35
CA ARG A 133 -12.98 -15.32 21.40
C ARG A 133 -13.83 -14.12 21.82
N ASP A 134 -13.38 -13.39 22.84
CA ASP A 134 -14.05 -12.17 23.26
C ASP A 134 -14.09 -11.15 22.11
N LEU A 135 -13.02 -11.07 21.31
CA LEU A 135 -12.94 -10.19 20.15
C LEU A 135 -13.89 -10.61 19.01
N GLN A 136 -13.96 -11.91 18.69
CA GLN A 136 -14.89 -12.46 17.69
C GLN A 136 -16.35 -12.11 18.02
N ILE A 137 -16.72 -12.20 19.31
CA ILE A 137 -18.08 -11.87 19.76
C ILE A 137 -18.28 -10.35 19.79
N TRP A 138 -17.36 -9.60 20.40
CA TRP A 138 -17.53 -8.16 20.55
C TRP A 138 -17.56 -7.40 19.23
N PHE A 139 -16.73 -7.77 18.26
CA PHE A 139 -16.79 -7.17 16.93
C PHE A 139 -18.21 -7.32 16.35
N ASN A 140 -18.76 -8.54 16.32
CA ASN A 140 -20.09 -8.75 15.74
C ASN A 140 -21.22 -8.15 16.60
N LEU A 141 -21.13 -8.21 17.93
CA LEU A 141 -22.12 -7.66 18.85
C LEU A 141 -22.15 -6.13 18.82
N ALA A 142 -21.00 -5.46 18.74
CA ALA A 142 -20.91 -4.00 18.68
C ALA A 142 -21.45 -3.40 17.37
N TRP A 143 -21.60 -4.23 16.34
CA TRP A 143 -22.25 -3.88 15.08
C TRP A 143 -23.77 -4.13 15.08
N CYS A 144 -24.34 -4.66 16.16
CA CYS A 144 -25.79 -4.75 16.32
C CYS A 144 -26.33 -3.39 16.82
N ASP A 145 -27.50 -2.95 16.31
CA ASP A 145 -28.15 -1.73 16.81
C ASP A 145 -28.25 -1.75 18.36
N PRO A 146 -27.80 -0.70 19.07
CA PRO A 146 -27.76 -0.70 20.53
C PRO A 146 -29.13 -0.93 21.20
N ALA A 147 -30.21 -0.40 20.65
CA ALA A 147 -31.56 -0.57 21.21
C ALA A 147 -32.08 -1.99 20.99
N TRP A 148 -31.79 -2.60 19.83
CA TRP A 148 -32.05 -4.01 19.58
C TRP A 148 -31.21 -4.92 20.46
N ALA A 149 -29.90 -4.68 20.57
CA ALA A 149 -29.00 -5.46 21.43
C ALA A 149 -29.39 -5.41 22.91
N GLU A 150 -30.05 -4.34 23.36
CA GLU A 150 -30.58 -4.19 24.72
C GLU A 150 -31.93 -4.88 24.93
N SER A 151 -32.72 -5.06 23.87
CA SER A 151 -34.08 -5.61 23.95
C SER A 151 -34.18 -7.09 23.58
N ASP A 152 -33.29 -7.62 22.73
CA ASP A 152 -33.21 -9.06 22.46
C ASP A 152 -32.54 -9.78 23.65
N PRO A 153 -33.23 -10.73 24.31
CA PRO A 153 -32.70 -11.38 25.51
C PRO A 153 -31.35 -12.10 25.30
N ARG A 154 -31.08 -12.60 24.08
CA ARG A 154 -29.83 -13.29 23.74
C ARG A 154 -28.68 -12.29 23.71
N LEU A 155 -28.85 -11.19 22.99
CA LEU A 155 -27.82 -10.15 22.83
C LEU A 155 -27.60 -9.37 24.13
N ALA A 156 -28.67 -9.08 24.87
CA ALA A 156 -28.61 -8.38 26.15
C ALA A 156 -27.81 -9.18 27.17
N GLU A 157 -27.97 -10.51 27.20
CA GLU A 157 -27.18 -11.40 28.05
C GLU A 157 -25.70 -11.39 27.67
N LEU A 158 -25.36 -11.40 26.38
CA LEU A 158 -23.97 -11.27 25.91
C LEU A 158 -23.35 -9.93 26.31
N LYS A 159 -24.10 -8.83 26.14
CA LYS A 159 -23.68 -7.48 26.55
C LYS A 159 -23.46 -7.40 28.06
N ARG A 160 -24.33 -8.02 28.86
CA ARG A 160 -24.21 -8.11 30.33
C ARG A 160 -23.00 -8.94 30.76
N LYS A 161 -22.71 -10.03 30.03
CA LYS A 161 -21.57 -10.90 30.30
C LYS A 161 -20.24 -10.18 30.09
N ASP A 162 -20.14 -9.36 29.03
CA ASP A 162 -19.03 -8.48 28.64
C ASP A 162 -17.66 -9.17 28.39
N ARG A 163 -17.34 -10.27 29.05
CA ARG A 163 -16.04 -10.95 28.99
C ARG A 163 -16.19 -12.42 29.30
N HIS A 164 -15.12 -13.18 29.05
CA HIS A 164 -15.09 -14.62 29.32
C HIS A 164 -16.17 -15.38 28.55
N PHE A 165 -16.38 -15.01 27.29
CA PHE A 165 -17.35 -15.69 26.46
C PHE A 165 -16.96 -17.16 26.23
N SER A 166 -17.96 -18.00 26.03
CA SER A 166 -17.82 -19.42 25.66
C SER A 166 -17.98 -19.59 24.15
N GLU A 167 -17.53 -20.71 23.57
CA GLU A 167 -17.79 -20.97 22.14
C GLU A 167 -19.30 -21.08 21.85
N ALA A 168 -20.08 -21.58 22.81
CA ALA A 168 -21.54 -21.66 22.71
C ALA A 168 -22.23 -20.28 22.70
N ASP A 169 -21.54 -19.22 23.15
CA ASP A 169 -22.09 -17.86 23.14
C ASP A 169 -22.13 -17.24 21.73
N LYS A 170 -21.39 -17.81 20.77
CA LYS A 170 -21.33 -17.33 19.38
C LYS A 170 -22.62 -17.60 18.61
N GLU A 171 -23.23 -18.76 18.83
CA GLU A 171 -24.37 -19.23 18.05
C GLU A 171 -25.60 -18.32 18.23
N PRO A 172 -26.03 -17.97 19.47
CA PRO A 172 -27.16 -17.04 19.66
C PRO A 172 -26.96 -15.65 19.03
N LEU A 173 -25.71 -15.16 18.97
CA LEU A 173 -25.38 -13.89 18.32
C LEU A 173 -25.59 -13.98 16.80
N PHE A 174 -25.04 -15.03 16.17
CA PHE A 174 -25.14 -15.17 14.73
C PHE A 174 -26.55 -15.54 14.27
N GLU A 175 -27.29 -16.34 15.04
CA GLU A 175 -28.71 -16.59 14.81
C GLU A 175 -29.51 -15.28 14.83
N ALA A 176 -29.32 -14.45 15.86
CA ALA A 176 -29.99 -13.15 15.96
C ALA A 176 -29.65 -12.22 14.77
N GLN A 177 -28.38 -12.18 14.35
CA GLN A 177 -27.95 -11.40 13.17
C GLN A 177 -28.57 -11.91 11.86
N MET A 178 -28.70 -13.23 11.68
CA MET A 178 -29.34 -13.78 10.48
C MET A 178 -30.85 -13.53 10.48
N GLU A 179 -31.50 -13.70 11.63
CA GLU A 179 -32.93 -13.41 11.79
C GLU A 179 -33.28 -11.96 11.48
N ILE A 180 -32.48 -10.99 11.95
CA ILE A 180 -32.74 -9.58 11.68
C ILE A 180 -32.48 -9.23 10.21
N MET A 181 -31.44 -9.82 9.60
CA MET A 181 -31.12 -9.63 8.20
C MET A 181 -32.24 -10.12 7.27
N GLN A 182 -32.85 -11.27 7.59
CA GLN A 182 -34.01 -11.80 6.86
C GLN A 182 -35.25 -10.89 6.94
N LYS A 183 -35.33 -10.00 7.94
CA LYS A 183 -36.45 -9.06 8.10
C LYS A 183 -36.27 -7.74 7.35
N VAL A 184 -35.08 -7.43 6.84
CA VAL A 184 -34.78 -6.15 6.16
C VAL A 184 -35.72 -5.92 4.97
N ILE A 185 -35.70 -6.81 3.97
CA ILE A 185 -36.53 -6.66 2.76
C ILE A 185 -38.05 -6.69 3.08
N PRO A 186 -38.57 -7.63 3.90
CA PRO A 186 -39.96 -7.60 4.34
C PRO A 186 -40.37 -6.30 5.01
N LYS A 187 -39.49 -5.67 5.81
CA LYS A 187 -39.83 -4.44 6.52
C LYS A 187 -40.05 -3.26 5.58
N TYR A 188 -39.19 -3.10 4.57
CA TYR A 188 -39.41 -2.08 3.54
C TYR A 188 -40.71 -2.31 2.77
N ARG A 189 -41.00 -3.57 2.40
CA ARG A 189 -42.24 -3.94 1.72
C ARG A 189 -43.47 -3.58 2.55
N GLU A 190 -43.47 -3.94 3.83
CA GLU A 190 -44.56 -3.65 4.77
C GLU A 190 -44.88 -2.14 4.82
N LEU A 191 -43.84 -1.30 4.94
CA LEU A 191 -44.01 0.16 4.97
C LEU A 191 -44.57 0.73 3.67
N ALA A 192 -44.17 0.16 2.54
CA ALA A 192 -44.65 0.56 1.22
C ALA A 192 -46.12 0.16 1.01
N GLU A 193 -46.50 -1.06 1.39
CA GLU A 193 -47.87 -1.58 1.28
C GLU A 193 -48.87 -0.75 2.10
N ARG A 194 -48.48 -0.27 3.28
CA ARG A 194 -49.31 0.64 4.11
C ARG A 194 -49.19 2.12 3.69
N GLY A 195 -48.45 2.40 2.61
CA GLY A 195 -48.25 3.73 2.03
C GLY A 195 -47.40 4.68 2.87
N GLN A 196 -46.72 4.21 3.92
CA GLN A 196 -45.92 5.07 4.80
C GLN A 196 -44.54 5.37 4.23
N ALA A 197 -44.00 4.45 3.43
CA ALA A 197 -42.76 4.66 2.70
C ALA A 197 -42.97 4.63 1.19
N GLU A 198 -42.30 5.53 0.49
CA GLU A 198 -42.02 5.37 -0.94
C GLU A 198 -40.69 4.62 -1.08
N LEU A 199 -40.63 3.63 -1.96
CA LEU A 199 -39.39 2.90 -2.25
C LEU A 199 -38.90 3.28 -3.65
N THR A 200 -37.69 3.82 -3.73
CA THR A 200 -36.99 4.15 -4.97
C THR A 200 -35.77 3.27 -5.15
N PHE A 201 -35.17 3.32 -6.33
CA PHE A 201 -34.00 2.50 -6.66
C PHE A 201 -32.90 3.33 -7.34
N SER A 202 -31.70 2.76 -7.33
CA SER A 202 -30.59 3.15 -8.19
C SER A 202 -30.33 2.08 -9.26
N PRO A 203 -29.58 2.37 -10.32
CA PRO A 203 -29.18 1.36 -11.29
C PRO A 203 -28.40 0.22 -10.61
N TYR A 204 -28.45 -0.99 -11.18
CA TYR A 204 -28.22 -2.24 -10.45
C TYR A 204 -26.92 -2.29 -9.63
N TYR A 205 -25.77 -2.10 -10.26
CA TYR A 205 -24.44 -2.10 -9.61
C TYR A 205 -23.94 -0.69 -9.26
N HIS A 206 -24.86 0.26 -9.13
CA HIS A 206 -24.58 1.64 -8.75
C HIS A 206 -23.59 2.42 -9.68
N PRO A 207 -23.66 2.32 -11.02
CA PRO A 207 -22.80 3.08 -11.93
C PRO A 207 -23.15 4.57 -12.05
N ILE A 208 -22.15 5.41 -12.35
CA ILE A 208 -22.36 6.81 -12.77
C ILE A 208 -22.91 6.84 -14.21
N LEU A 209 -24.24 6.84 -14.34
CA LEU A 209 -24.91 6.70 -15.64
C LEU A 209 -24.44 7.69 -16.72
N PRO A 210 -24.24 9.00 -16.46
CA PRO A 210 -23.74 9.91 -17.48
C PRO A 210 -22.42 9.44 -18.12
N LEU A 211 -21.49 8.90 -17.29
CA LEU A 211 -20.19 8.40 -17.76
C LEU A 211 -20.32 7.11 -18.59
N LEU A 212 -21.27 6.22 -18.24
CA LEU A 212 -21.53 5.03 -19.07
C LEU A 212 -22.09 5.40 -20.44
N ILE A 213 -22.99 6.37 -20.50
CA ILE A 213 -23.56 6.83 -21.78
C ILE A 213 -22.46 7.41 -22.66
N HIS A 214 -21.63 8.33 -22.14
CA HIS A 214 -20.42 8.82 -22.79
C HIS A 214 -19.48 9.53 -21.79
N LEU A 215 -18.20 9.16 -21.75
CA LEU A 215 -17.24 9.77 -20.81
C LEU A 215 -17.05 11.28 -21.00
N ASP A 216 -17.28 11.80 -22.22
CA ASP A 216 -17.23 13.24 -22.51
C ASP A 216 -18.22 14.05 -21.65
N SER A 217 -19.20 13.42 -21.00
CA SER A 217 -20.15 14.10 -20.11
C SER A 217 -19.43 14.85 -18.98
N ALA A 218 -18.27 14.35 -18.53
CA ALA A 218 -17.43 14.99 -17.51
C ALA A 218 -16.93 16.38 -17.93
N ARG A 219 -16.70 16.61 -19.23
CA ARG A 219 -16.25 17.90 -19.76
C ARG A 219 -17.28 19.01 -19.64
N THR A 220 -18.55 18.65 -19.42
CA THR A 220 -19.62 19.63 -19.16
C THR A 220 -19.39 20.39 -17.85
N ALA A 221 -18.92 19.69 -16.80
CA ALA A 221 -18.60 20.31 -15.52
C ALA A 221 -17.16 20.83 -15.47
N ASN A 222 -16.21 20.11 -16.07
CA ASN A 222 -14.81 20.48 -16.11
C ASN A 222 -14.25 20.36 -17.53
N PRO A 223 -14.27 21.43 -18.33
CA PRO A 223 -13.78 21.39 -19.72
C PRO A 223 -12.31 20.98 -19.88
N GLN A 224 -11.50 21.08 -18.82
CA GLN A 224 -10.06 20.76 -18.83
C GLN A 224 -9.74 19.34 -18.35
N ILE A 225 -10.74 18.53 -18.00
CA ILE A 225 -10.52 17.18 -17.51
C ILE A 225 -9.83 16.30 -18.54
N GLN A 226 -8.82 15.56 -18.10
CA GLN A 226 -8.11 14.57 -18.91
C GLN A 226 -8.92 13.28 -18.95
N LEU A 227 -9.42 12.90 -20.11
CA LEU A 227 -10.18 11.66 -20.28
C LEU A 227 -9.24 10.48 -20.57
N PRO A 228 -9.66 9.23 -20.32
CA PRO A 228 -8.91 8.04 -20.72
C PRO A 228 -8.63 7.97 -22.22
N GLU A 229 -7.60 7.21 -22.60
CA GLU A 229 -7.17 7.10 -24.00
C GLU A 229 -8.19 6.35 -24.86
N ARG A 230 -8.82 5.32 -24.30
CA ARG A 230 -9.85 4.54 -24.96
C ARG A 230 -11.21 5.21 -24.79
N HIS A 231 -11.92 5.31 -25.90
CA HIS A 231 -13.30 5.73 -25.89
C HIS A 231 -14.19 4.71 -25.17
N PHE A 232 -15.04 5.17 -24.27
CA PHE A 232 -16.07 4.38 -23.61
C PHE A 232 -17.41 5.13 -23.74
N SER A 233 -18.38 4.51 -24.39
CA SER A 233 -19.72 5.07 -24.62
C SER A 233 -20.67 3.93 -24.91
N HIS A 234 -21.38 3.51 -23.87
CA HIS A 234 -22.23 2.33 -23.87
C HIS A 234 -23.56 2.67 -23.19
N ARG A 235 -24.41 3.36 -23.96
CA ARG A 235 -25.78 3.68 -23.55
C ARG A 235 -26.58 2.42 -23.20
N GLU A 236 -26.32 1.33 -23.93
CA GLU A 236 -26.95 0.03 -23.72
C GLU A 236 -26.67 -0.55 -22.33
N ASP A 237 -25.49 -0.31 -21.75
CA ASP A 237 -25.15 -0.79 -20.41
C ASP A 237 -25.91 0.03 -19.35
N ALA A 238 -26.01 1.35 -19.55
CA ALA A 238 -26.83 2.24 -18.72
C ALA A 238 -28.32 1.84 -18.73
N GLU A 239 -28.88 1.55 -19.91
CA GLU A 239 -30.25 1.02 -20.05
C GLU A 239 -30.38 -0.32 -19.32
N ARG A 240 -29.41 -1.22 -19.50
CA ARG A 240 -29.42 -2.55 -18.88
C ARG A 240 -29.36 -2.49 -17.35
N GLN A 241 -28.53 -1.62 -16.78
CA GLN A 241 -28.41 -1.41 -15.32
C GLN A 241 -29.72 -0.89 -14.72
N ILE A 242 -30.45 -0.02 -15.43
CA ILE A 242 -31.78 0.47 -15.04
C ILE A 242 -32.80 -0.68 -15.08
N GLU A 243 -32.86 -1.42 -16.20
CA GLU A 243 -33.80 -2.53 -16.39
C GLU A 243 -33.61 -3.65 -15.36
N LEU A 244 -32.36 -4.08 -15.16
CA LEU A 244 -32.02 -5.08 -14.14
C LEU A 244 -32.40 -4.59 -12.75
N GLY A 245 -32.14 -3.31 -12.46
CA GLY A 245 -32.48 -2.69 -11.19
C GLY A 245 -33.97 -2.73 -10.91
N GLN A 246 -34.80 -2.23 -11.84
CA GLN A 246 -36.27 -2.29 -11.73
C GLN A 246 -36.78 -3.74 -11.61
N GLY A 247 -36.23 -4.66 -12.41
CA GLY A 247 -36.66 -6.06 -12.40
C GLY A 247 -36.36 -6.78 -11.09
N LEU A 248 -35.19 -6.54 -10.49
CA LEU A 248 -34.88 -7.09 -9.16
C LEU A 248 -35.77 -6.47 -8.08
N PHE A 249 -35.97 -5.16 -8.16
CA PHE A 249 -36.79 -4.44 -7.20
C PHE A 249 -38.24 -4.94 -7.22
N GLU A 250 -38.82 -5.11 -8.41
CA GLU A 250 -40.16 -5.67 -8.58
C GLU A 250 -40.25 -7.10 -8.03
N ARG A 251 -39.23 -7.95 -8.25
CA ARG A 251 -39.17 -9.31 -7.70
C ARG A 251 -39.13 -9.33 -6.17
N LEU A 252 -38.27 -8.50 -5.57
CA LEU A 252 -38.00 -8.55 -4.13
C LEU A 252 -38.93 -7.70 -3.29
N LEU A 253 -39.50 -6.63 -3.84
CA LEU A 253 -40.33 -5.68 -3.10
C LEU A 253 -41.78 -5.66 -3.60
N GLY A 254 -42.10 -6.34 -4.71
CA GLY A 254 -43.46 -6.51 -5.21
C GLY A 254 -44.03 -5.31 -5.97
N THR A 255 -43.27 -4.22 -6.09
CA THR A 255 -43.66 -3.00 -6.80
C THR A 255 -42.54 -2.57 -7.73
N ARG A 256 -42.91 -2.06 -8.92
CA ARG A 256 -41.95 -1.44 -9.83
C ARG A 256 -41.73 0.02 -9.41
N PRO A 257 -40.49 0.45 -9.14
CA PRO A 257 -40.23 1.80 -8.67
C PRO A 257 -40.37 2.82 -9.79
N THR A 258 -40.99 3.96 -9.49
CA THR A 258 -41.20 5.08 -10.42
C THR A 258 -40.29 6.29 -10.12
N GLY A 259 -39.71 6.37 -8.93
CA GLY A 259 -38.65 7.31 -8.58
C GLY A 259 -37.26 6.67 -8.70
N MET A 260 -36.28 7.43 -9.19
CA MET A 260 -34.89 6.98 -9.28
C MET A 260 -33.95 7.93 -8.52
N TRP A 261 -33.04 7.35 -7.74
CA TRP A 261 -31.82 8.00 -7.28
C TRP A 261 -30.70 7.59 -8.23
N PRO A 262 -30.31 8.44 -9.20
CA PRO A 262 -29.11 8.20 -9.98
C PRO A 262 -27.93 8.06 -9.02
N SER A 263 -27.04 7.09 -9.24
CA SER A 263 -25.89 6.86 -8.37
C SER A 263 -25.13 8.15 -8.13
N GLU A 264 -24.84 8.45 -6.86
CA GLU A 264 -24.17 9.69 -6.45
C GLU A 264 -24.91 10.96 -6.89
N MET A 265 -26.24 10.86 -7.03
CA MET A 265 -27.08 11.94 -7.58
C MET A 265 -26.59 12.46 -8.94
N ALA A 266 -25.83 11.62 -9.67
CA ALA A 266 -25.19 11.99 -10.92
C ALA A 266 -26.22 12.02 -12.04
N VAL A 267 -26.50 13.23 -12.52
CA VAL A 267 -27.46 13.49 -13.59
C VAL A 267 -26.78 14.14 -14.78
N GLY A 268 -27.47 14.14 -15.91
CA GLY A 268 -27.07 14.82 -17.13
C GLY A 268 -28.20 14.73 -18.16
N GLU A 269 -28.16 15.57 -19.19
CA GLU A 269 -29.25 15.62 -20.18
C GLU A 269 -29.44 14.29 -20.91
N SER A 270 -28.33 13.59 -21.17
CA SER A 270 -28.31 12.32 -21.91
C SER A 270 -29.01 11.17 -21.16
N LEU A 271 -29.21 11.30 -19.85
CA LEU A 271 -29.90 10.33 -19.01
C LEU A 271 -31.43 10.42 -19.13
N VAL A 272 -31.98 11.61 -19.42
CA VAL A 272 -33.44 11.85 -19.40
C VAL A 272 -34.21 10.94 -20.38
N PRO A 273 -33.75 10.71 -21.63
CA PRO A 273 -34.41 9.75 -22.53
C PRO A 273 -34.37 8.30 -22.03
N LEU A 274 -33.35 7.90 -21.26
CA LEU A 274 -33.27 6.55 -20.69
C LEU A 274 -34.29 6.38 -19.58
N ALA A 275 -34.31 7.32 -18.63
CA ALA A 275 -35.22 7.32 -17.49
C ALA A 275 -36.70 7.32 -17.95
N THR A 276 -37.06 8.18 -18.91
CA THR A 276 -38.44 8.25 -19.42
C THR A 276 -38.87 7.05 -20.25
N ARG A 277 -37.93 6.30 -20.87
CA ARG A 277 -38.23 5.02 -21.52
C ARG A 277 -38.40 3.88 -20.53
N ALA A 278 -37.66 3.90 -19.42
CA ALA A 278 -37.81 2.96 -18.32
C ALA A 278 -39.05 3.21 -17.43
N GLY A 279 -39.83 4.26 -17.73
CA GLY A 279 -41.05 4.61 -16.98
C GLY A 279 -40.75 5.25 -15.62
N ILE A 280 -39.65 5.99 -15.52
CA ILE A 280 -39.32 6.79 -14.33
C ILE A 280 -40.04 8.14 -14.40
N ASP A 281 -40.80 8.44 -13.34
CA ASP A 281 -41.59 9.66 -13.21
C ASP A 281 -40.77 10.83 -12.64
N TRP A 282 -39.81 10.55 -11.77
CA TRP A 282 -38.95 11.57 -11.17
C TRP A 282 -37.53 11.09 -10.83
N MET A 283 -36.57 12.02 -10.82
CA MET A 283 -35.20 11.82 -10.33
C MET A 283 -34.79 12.91 -9.33
N ILE A 284 -33.74 12.64 -8.56
CA ILE A 284 -33.14 13.58 -7.60
C ILE A 284 -31.72 13.99 -7.99
N SER A 285 -31.36 15.25 -7.72
CA SER A 285 -29.96 15.70 -7.67
C SER A 285 -29.69 16.74 -6.57
N ASP A 286 -28.54 17.42 -6.62
CA ASP A 286 -28.06 18.36 -5.60
C ASP A 286 -28.36 19.84 -5.91
N GLU A 287 -28.46 20.68 -4.87
CA GLU A 287 -28.69 22.12 -5.05
C GLU A 287 -27.63 22.79 -5.94
N GLU A 288 -26.38 22.30 -5.93
CA GLU A 288 -25.32 22.86 -6.76
C GLU A 288 -25.52 22.52 -8.25
N VAL A 289 -26.07 21.34 -8.56
CA VAL A 289 -26.45 20.97 -9.93
C VAL A 289 -27.58 21.87 -10.41
N LEU A 290 -28.58 22.15 -9.55
CA LEU A 290 -29.64 23.10 -9.86
C LEU A 290 -29.10 24.52 -10.08
N SER A 291 -28.19 24.96 -9.20
CA SER A 291 -27.53 26.27 -9.27
C SER A 291 -26.89 26.49 -10.64
N ARG A 292 -26.12 25.50 -11.14
CA ARG A 292 -25.53 25.55 -12.49
C ARG A 292 -26.55 25.42 -13.62
N SER A 293 -27.62 24.64 -13.41
CA SER A 293 -28.68 24.49 -14.41
C SER A 293 -29.50 25.77 -14.63
N LEU A 294 -29.57 26.64 -13.61
CA LEU A 294 -30.32 27.90 -13.64
C LEU A 294 -29.43 29.13 -13.83
N ASP A 295 -28.11 28.98 -13.91
CA ASP A 295 -27.13 30.08 -13.83
C ASP A 295 -27.40 31.02 -12.63
N THR A 296 -27.73 30.43 -11.47
CA THR A 296 -28.06 31.15 -10.23
C THR A 296 -27.13 30.74 -9.10
N HIS A 297 -26.99 31.54 -8.03
CA HIS A 297 -26.23 31.17 -6.84
C HIS A 297 -27.13 31.15 -5.60
N PHE A 298 -27.25 29.98 -4.96
CA PHE A 298 -27.98 29.84 -3.71
C PHE A 298 -27.08 30.19 -2.53
N TYR A 299 -27.52 31.12 -1.69
CA TYR A 299 -26.90 31.40 -0.41
C TYR A 299 -27.98 31.57 0.66
N ARG A 300 -27.55 31.45 1.92
CA ARG A 300 -28.40 31.59 3.09
C ARG A 300 -27.95 32.82 3.88
N ASP A 301 -28.87 33.65 4.37
CA ASP A 301 -28.55 34.79 5.24
C ASP A 301 -28.12 34.34 6.66
N ASN A 302 -27.82 35.30 7.55
CA ASN A 302 -27.38 35.01 8.92
C ASN A 302 -28.45 34.25 9.73
N GLU A 303 -29.72 34.41 9.36
CA GLU A 303 -30.86 33.70 9.92
C GLU A 303 -31.08 32.33 9.25
N GLY A 304 -30.32 32.00 8.20
CA GLY A 304 -30.40 30.73 7.47
C GLY A 304 -31.49 30.68 6.38
N ARG A 305 -31.99 31.83 5.93
CA ARG A 305 -33.02 31.96 4.89
C ARG A 305 -32.40 31.96 3.51
N VAL A 306 -32.97 31.18 2.58
CA VAL A 306 -32.46 31.06 1.21
C VAL A 306 -32.84 32.31 0.41
N ASN A 307 -31.93 32.80 -0.44
CA ASN A 307 -32.16 33.99 -1.29
C ASN A 307 -33.21 33.78 -2.40
N ALA A 308 -33.29 32.57 -2.96
CA ALA A 308 -34.24 32.19 -4.01
C ALA A 308 -35.02 30.90 -3.65
N PRO A 309 -35.84 30.92 -2.58
CA PRO A 309 -36.49 29.72 -2.04
C PRO A 309 -37.50 29.09 -3.02
N ASP A 310 -38.11 29.91 -3.89
CA ASP A 310 -39.04 29.46 -4.94
C ASP A 310 -38.39 28.58 -6.01
N GLN A 311 -37.08 28.75 -6.22
CA GLN A 311 -36.31 27.96 -7.17
C GLN A 311 -35.80 26.68 -6.51
N LEU A 312 -35.39 26.71 -5.24
CA LEU A 312 -34.84 25.53 -4.57
C LEU A 312 -35.94 24.53 -4.11
N TYR A 313 -37.03 25.02 -3.53
CA TYR A 313 -38.02 24.16 -2.86
C TYR A 313 -39.22 23.78 -3.73
N ARG A 314 -39.07 23.76 -5.07
CA ARG A 314 -40.15 23.36 -6.00
C ARG A 314 -39.61 22.38 -7.04
N PRO A 315 -40.38 21.33 -7.40
CA PRO A 315 -39.97 20.42 -8.47
C PRO A 315 -39.91 21.09 -9.84
N PHE A 316 -38.94 20.65 -10.66
CA PHE A 316 -38.79 21.05 -12.06
C PHE A 316 -39.26 19.97 -13.02
N ARG A 317 -39.70 20.39 -14.21
CA ARG A 317 -39.98 19.54 -15.36
C ARG A 317 -38.82 19.63 -16.34
N VAL A 318 -38.20 18.51 -16.68
CA VAL A 318 -37.21 18.42 -17.76
C VAL A 318 -37.83 17.65 -18.91
N GLU A 319 -37.83 18.22 -20.11
CA GLU A 319 -38.41 17.61 -21.32
C GLU A 319 -37.34 17.30 -22.35
N ARG A 320 -37.25 16.05 -22.79
CA ARG A 320 -36.35 15.59 -23.87
C ARG A 320 -37.09 14.56 -24.72
N GLU A 321 -36.89 14.61 -26.04
CA GLU A 321 -37.53 13.69 -26.99
C GLU A 321 -39.07 13.60 -26.85
N GLY A 322 -39.73 14.71 -26.50
CA GLY A 322 -41.20 14.80 -26.36
C GLY A 322 -41.77 14.09 -25.11
N LYS A 323 -40.91 13.66 -24.18
CA LYS A 323 -41.30 13.13 -22.87
C LYS A 323 -40.72 14.00 -21.76
N SER A 324 -41.44 14.11 -20.65
CA SER A 324 -41.04 14.90 -19.50
C SER A 324 -40.83 14.05 -18.25
N ILE A 325 -39.86 14.42 -17.43
CA ILE A 325 -39.59 13.82 -16.11
C ILE A 325 -39.56 14.92 -15.04
N GLY A 326 -39.98 14.57 -13.82
CA GLY A 326 -39.84 15.42 -12.65
C GLY A 326 -38.39 15.41 -12.11
N MET A 327 -37.90 16.58 -11.70
CA MET A 327 -36.62 16.72 -11.01
C MET A 327 -36.86 17.38 -9.66
N VAL A 328 -36.32 16.78 -8.60
CA VAL A 328 -36.22 17.41 -7.28
C VAL A 328 -34.76 17.57 -6.90
N PHE A 329 -34.47 18.57 -6.09
CA PHE A 329 -33.10 18.87 -5.66
C PHE A 329 -33.06 18.97 -4.14
N ARG A 330 -32.08 18.32 -3.52
CA ARG A 330 -31.94 18.36 -2.06
C ARG A 330 -31.45 19.72 -1.58
N ASP A 331 -31.83 20.10 -0.37
CA ASP A 331 -31.14 21.17 0.37
C ASP A 331 -29.82 20.62 0.91
N SER A 332 -28.71 20.97 0.28
CA SER A 332 -27.41 20.34 0.57
C SER A 332 -26.91 20.68 1.98
N PRO A 333 -26.91 21.94 2.47
CA PRO A 333 -26.50 22.26 3.84
C PRO A 333 -27.36 21.61 4.92
N ILE A 334 -28.68 21.54 4.76
CA ILE A 334 -29.54 20.86 5.74
C ILE A 334 -29.27 19.36 5.74
N SER A 335 -29.16 18.75 4.56
CA SER A 335 -28.83 17.32 4.43
C SER A 335 -27.46 17.01 5.04
N ASN A 336 -26.46 17.81 4.72
CA ASN A 336 -25.09 17.67 5.21
C ASN A 336 -24.99 17.90 6.73
N SER A 337 -25.80 18.78 7.32
CA SER A 337 -25.79 18.96 8.79
C SER A 337 -26.18 17.69 9.55
N ILE A 338 -27.05 16.83 9.00
CA ILE A 338 -27.34 15.52 9.60
C ILE A 338 -26.09 14.62 9.56
N GLY A 339 -25.36 14.62 8.44
CA GLY A 339 -24.16 13.80 8.29
C GLY A 339 -22.95 14.29 9.10
N PHE A 340 -22.75 15.60 9.26
CA PHE A 340 -21.46 16.15 9.69
C PHE A 340 -21.52 17.04 10.93
N ASP A 341 -22.62 17.76 11.16
CA ASP A 341 -22.70 18.79 12.20
C ASP A 341 -23.39 18.27 13.47
N PHE A 342 -24.57 17.68 13.31
CA PHE A 342 -25.45 17.32 14.43
C PHE A 342 -24.92 16.16 15.28
N GLN A 343 -23.99 15.36 14.76
CA GLN A 343 -23.24 14.36 15.52
C GLN A 343 -22.44 14.98 16.70
N ARG A 344 -22.18 16.30 16.67
CA ARG A 344 -21.48 17.05 17.73
C ARG A 344 -22.44 17.69 18.74
N MET A 345 -23.74 17.50 18.58
CA MET A 345 -24.79 18.08 19.44
C MET A 345 -25.50 17.00 20.24
N SER A 346 -26.26 17.40 21.27
CA SER A 346 -27.22 16.49 21.88
C SER A 346 -28.30 16.09 20.86
N ALA A 347 -28.83 14.87 20.95
CA ALA A 347 -29.86 14.37 20.05
C ALA A 347 -31.07 15.32 19.94
N VAL A 348 -31.51 15.87 21.08
CA VAL A 348 -32.65 16.80 21.16
C VAL A 348 -32.31 18.15 20.54
N ASP A 349 -31.12 18.71 20.79
CA ASP A 349 -30.74 20.00 20.24
C ASP A 349 -30.50 19.94 18.74
N GLY A 350 -29.91 18.84 18.24
CA GLY A 350 -29.78 18.57 16.81
C GLY A 350 -31.15 18.51 16.13
N ALA A 351 -32.09 17.72 16.68
CA ALA A 351 -33.45 17.62 16.16
C ALA A 351 -34.18 18.97 16.16
N ARG A 352 -34.09 19.74 17.25
CA ARG A 352 -34.66 21.10 17.33
C ARG A 352 -34.01 22.08 16.37
N ASN A 353 -32.70 21.97 16.14
CA ASN A 353 -32.00 22.80 15.16
C ASN A 353 -32.53 22.53 13.75
N LEU A 354 -32.67 21.26 13.38
CA LEU A 354 -33.22 20.84 12.09
C LEU A 354 -34.66 21.33 11.90
N VAL A 355 -35.54 21.06 12.86
CA VAL A 355 -36.93 21.54 12.84
C VAL A 355 -37.00 23.07 12.81
N GLY A 356 -36.08 23.75 13.52
CA GLY A 356 -35.95 25.21 13.46
C GLY A 356 -35.58 25.74 12.07
N ARG A 357 -34.66 25.06 11.36
CA ARG A 357 -34.33 25.38 9.96
C ARG A 357 -35.55 25.20 9.05
N LEU A 358 -36.28 24.09 9.21
CA LEU A 358 -37.52 23.82 8.46
C LEU A 358 -38.60 24.88 8.73
N LYS A 359 -38.78 25.31 9.97
CA LYS A 359 -39.72 26.41 10.31
C LYS A 359 -39.37 27.72 9.60
N ARG A 360 -38.08 28.04 9.45
CA ARG A 360 -37.66 29.23 8.70
C ARG A 360 -37.96 29.14 7.21
N ILE A 361 -37.83 27.95 6.61
CA ILE A 361 -38.25 27.72 5.22
C ILE A 361 -39.76 27.91 5.08
N ARG A 362 -40.54 27.35 6.02
CA ARG A 362 -41.99 27.54 6.10
C ARG A 362 -42.37 29.03 6.21
N ASP A 363 -41.62 29.82 6.98
CA ASP A 363 -41.87 31.26 7.11
C ASP A 363 -41.58 32.01 5.78
N GLN A 364 -40.68 31.50 4.93
CA GLN A 364 -40.42 32.03 3.58
C GLN A 364 -41.43 31.57 2.52
N GLN A 365 -42.26 30.56 2.81
CA GLN A 365 -43.15 29.91 1.84
C GLN A 365 -44.34 30.77 1.42
N GLY A 366 -44.91 31.55 2.35
CA GLY A 366 -46.16 32.28 2.10
C GLY A 366 -47.31 31.34 1.71
N ASP A 367 -47.91 31.57 0.54
CA ASP A 367 -49.06 30.78 0.02
C ASP A 367 -48.66 29.70 -1.01
N LYS A 368 -47.37 29.53 -1.26
CA LYS A 368 -46.84 28.58 -2.25
C LYS A 368 -46.72 27.18 -1.64
N ASP A 369 -46.62 26.17 -2.49
CA ASP A 369 -46.42 24.78 -2.07
C ASP A 369 -44.93 24.45 -2.22
N TYR A 370 -44.22 24.41 -1.09
CA TYR A 370 -42.80 24.09 -1.04
C TYR A 370 -42.58 22.63 -0.63
N LEU A 371 -41.58 21.99 -1.25
CA LEU A 371 -41.03 20.70 -0.89
C LEU A 371 -39.57 20.89 -0.48
N ALA A 372 -39.30 20.80 0.83
CA ALA A 372 -37.93 20.71 1.33
C ALA A 372 -37.45 19.26 1.25
N VAL A 373 -36.48 18.99 0.37
CA VAL A 373 -35.92 17.66 0.18
C VAL A 373 -34.65 17.51 1.01
N ILE A 374 -34.63 16.54 1.91
CA ILE A 374 -33.46 16.17 2.72
C ILE A 374 -33.02 14.79 2.27
N ALA A 375 -31.83 14.69 1.69
CA ALA A 375 -31.38 13.48 1.04
C ALA A 375 -29.89 13.22 1.28
N LEU A 376 -29.58 12.02 1.76
CA LEU A 376 -28.24 11.57 2.13
C LEU A 376 -28.21 10.05 2.30
N ASP A 377 -27.01 9.50 2.42
CA ASP A 377 -26.80 8.09 2.76
C ASP A 377 -27.41 7.74 4.11
N GLY A 378 -28.07 6.59 4.14
CA GLY A 378 -28.80 6.08 5.28
C GLY A 378 -27.95 5.26 6.23
N GLU A 379 -26.69 4.93 5.92
CA GLU A 379 -25.85 4.13 6.83
C GLU A 379 -24.66 4.88 7.44
N ASN A 380 -24.11 5.90 6.76
CA ASN A 380 -22.79 6.45 7.10
C ASN A 380 -22.77 7.39 8.31
N ALA A 381 -23.82 8.18 8.53
CA ALA A 381 -23.81 9.21 9.58
C ALA A 381 -23.81 8.63 11.01
N TRP A 382 -24.44 7.48 11.21
CA TRP A 382 -24.89 7.07 12.54
C TRP A 382 -23.79 6.58 13.46
N GLU A 383 -22.66 6.11 12.93
CA GLU A 383 -21.53 5.60 13.72
C GLU A 383 -20.88 6.67 14.60
N PHE A 384 -21.13 7.94 14.31
CA PHE A 384 -20.63 9.09 15.04
C PHE A 384 -21.66 9.67 16.02
N TYR A 385 -22.89 9.15 16.01
CA TYR A 385 -23.91 9.51 17.00
C TYR A 385 -23.86 8.54 18.18
N PRO A 386 -24.09 9.03 19.41
CA PRO A 386 -24.40 8.17 20.54
C PRO A 386 -25.57 7.24 20.19
N ARG A 387 -25.47 5.97 20.60
CA ARG A 387 -26.46 4.91 20.33
C ARG A 387 -26.88 4.84 18.86
N ASP A 388 -25.93 4.99 17.94
CA ASP A 388 -26.14 4.86 16.51
C ASP A 388 -27.30 5.72 15.95
N GLY A 389 -27.42 6.95 16.45
CA GLY A 389 -28.42 7.91 15.97
C GLY A 389 -29.85 7.59 16.38
N HIS A 390 -30.10 6.50 17.13
CA HIS A 390 -31.42 6.09 17.58
C HIS A 390 -32.14 7.23 18.33
N ASP A 391 -31.44 7.86 19.28
CA ASP A 391 -32.02 8.93 20.10
C ASP A 391 -32.31 10.19 19.27
N PHE A 392 -31.47 10.52 18.28
CA PHE A 392 -31.66 11.67 17.39
C PHE A 392 -32.87 11.47 16.47
N LEU A 393 -33.00 10.30 15.84
CA LEU A 393 -34.12 10.00 14.95
C LEU A 393 -35.45 9.99 15.70
N ASN A 394 -35.51 9.40 16.91
CA ASN A 394 -36.70 9.47 17.75
C ASN A 394 -37.05 10.91 18.16
N ALA A 395 -36.05 11.72 18.56
CA ALA A 395 -36.28 13.12 18.91
C ALA A 395 -36.83 13.91 17.70
N LEU A 396 -36.26 13.70 16.51
CA LEU A 396 -36.70 14.33 15.27
C LEU A 396 -38.12 13.92 14.89
N PHE A 397 -38.41 12.61 14.84
CA PHE A 397 -39.73 12.12 14.48
C PHE A 397 -40.80 12.50 15.49
N THR A 398 -40.47 12.57 16.79
CA THR A 398 -41.39 13.07 17.82
C THR A 398 -41.77 14.52 17.58
N GLU A 399 -40.80 15.39 17.30
CA GLU A 399 -41.05 16.81 17.01
C GLU A 399 -41.84 17.01 15.70
N LEU A 400 -41.57 16.20 14.68
CA LEU A 400 -42.29 16.25 13.40
C LEU A 400 -43.72 15.69 13.50
N GLU A 401 -43.94 14.58 14.21
CA GLU A 401 -45.26 13.94 14.41
C GLU A 401 -46.22 14.85 15.21
N ALA A 402 -45.66 15.68 16.09
CA ALA A 402 -46.38 16.69 16.87
C ALA A 402 -46.62 18.01 16.10
N SER A 403 -45.90 18.25 15.01
CA SER A 403 -45.98 19.49 14.24
C SER A 403 -47.21 19.53 13.33
N THR A 404 -47.87 20.69 13.27
CA THR A 404 -48.90 20.99 12.25
C THR A 404 -48.39 21.92 11.16
N ASP A 405 -47.25 22.59 11.38
CA ASP A 405 -46.65 23.56 10.45
C ASP A 405 -45.72 22.89 9.43
N ILE A 406 -45.29 21.66 9.70
CA ILE A 406 -44.39 20.86 8.87
C ILE A 406 -45.02 19.49 8.73
N VAL A 407 -45.16 19.00 7.50
CA VAL A 407 -45.74 17.69 7.20
C VAL A 407 -44.73 16.91 6.37
N THR A 408 -44.40 15.69 6.81
CA THR A 408 -43.55 14.80 6.02
C THR A 408 -44.36 14.14 4.90
N THR A 409 -43.79 14.05 3.71
CA THR A 409 -44.40 13.47 2.51
C THR A 409 -43.41 12.58 1.77
N THR A 410 -43.91 11.75 0.85
CA THR A 410 -43.09 11.13 -0.19
C THR A 410 -42.94 12.10 -1.37
N VAL A 411 -41.95 11.89 -2.23
CA VAL A 411 -41.74 12.76 -3.40
C VAL A 411 -42.85 12.54 -4.42
N SER A 412 -43.22 11.28 -4.66
CA SER A 412 -44.32 10.94 -5.57
C SER A 412 -45.65 11.56 -5.13
N ASP A 413 -46.00 11.50 -3.84
CA ASP A 413 -47.25 12.10 -3.36
C ASP A 413 -47.27 13.61 -3.55
N PHE A 414 -46.15 14.28 -3.24
CA PHE A 414 -46.05 15.72 -3.47
C PHE A 414 -46.16 16.08 -4.96
N ILE A 415 -45.45 15.38 -5.85
CA ILE A 415 -45.50 15.62 -7.30
C ILE A 415 -46.90 15.36 -7.86
N ARG A 416 -47.62 14.37 -7.35
CA ARG A 416 -49.00 14.04 -7.77
C ARG A 416 -49.98 15.16 -7.41
N GLU A 417 -49.85 15.71 -6.21
CA GLU A 417 -50.70 16.81 -5.71
C GLU A 417 -50.29 18.18 -6.28
N HIS A 418 -48.98 18.37 -6.50
CA HIS A 418 -48.36 19.60 -6.97
C HIS A 418 -47.44 19.34 -8.17
N PRO A 419 -47.98 19.05 -9.37
CA PRO A 419 -47.19 18.71 -10.54
C PRO A 419 -46.15 19.79 -10.91
N PRO A 420 -44.93 19.42 -11.33
CA PRO A 420 -43.87 20.35 -11.71
C PRO A 420 -44.34 21.37 -12.77
N GLN A 421 -44.41 22.64 -12.37
CA GLN A 421 -44.83 23.74 -13.24
C GLN A 421 -43.65 24.46 -13.89
N GLN A 422 -42.47 24.42 -13.25
CA GLN A 422 -41.27 25.10 -13.73
C GLN A 422 -40.55 24.22 -14.73
N SER A 423 -40.31 24.73 -15.95
CA SER A 423 -39.51 24.01 -16.94
C SER A 423 -38.04 24.31 -16.74
N LEU A 424 -37.20 23.28 -16.75
CA LEU A 424 -35.75 23.43 -16.73
C LEU A 424 -35.22 23.20 -18.15
N SER A 425 -34.77 24.27 -18.80
CA SER A 425 -34.33 24.23 -20.20
C SER A 425 -33.03 23.45 -20.38
N HIS A 426 -32.11 23.55 -19.42
CA HIS A 426 -30.83 22.88 -19.40
C HIS A 426 -30.64 22.16 -18.07
N LEU A 427 -30.24 20.89 -18.10
CA LEU A 427 -29.86 20.14 -16.90
C LEU A 427 -28.35 19.97 -16.88
N HIS A 428 -27.69 20.65 -15.95
CA HIS A 428 -26.24 20.55 -15.77
C HIS A 428 -25.83 19.11 -15.46
N THR A 429 -24.73 18.66 -16.06
CA THR A 429 -24.20 17.32 -15.82
C THR A 429 -23.27 17.33 -14.61
N GLY A 430 -23.60 16.58 -13.57
CA GLY A 430 -22.83 16.55 -12.33
C GLY A 430 -23.45 15.67 -11.25
N SER A 431 -22.71 15.46 -10.17
CA SER A 431 -23.11 14.71 -8.97
C SER A 431 -23.39 15.64 -7.79
N TRP A 432 -23.69 15.07 -6.62
CA TRP A 432 -23.76 15.84 -5.38
C TRP A 432 -22.42 16.45 -4.93
N ILE A 433 -21.30 16.07 -5.56
CA ILE A 433 -19.96 16.56 -5.22
C ILE A 433 -19.54 17.60 -6.24
N GLY A 434 -19.57 18.87 -5.82
CA GLY A 434 -19.07 19.98 -6.63
C GLY A 434 -19.80 20.16 -7.96
N ALA A 435 -21.04 19.65 -8.08
CA ALA A 435 -21.79 19.52 -9.33
C ALA A 435 -20.93 19.02 -10.51
N SER A 436 -20.04 18.06 -10.23
CA SER A 436 -19.03 17.54 -11.16
C SER A 436 -19.00 16.01 -11.15
N LEU A 437 -18.29 15.42 -12.11
CA LEU A 437 -18.02 13.98 -12.21
C LEU A 437 -16.54 13.63 -11.95
N ASP A 438 -15.70 14.63 -11.65
CA ASP A 438 -14.24 14.51 -11.47
C ASP A 438 -13.81 13.56 -10.33
N THR A 439 -14.75 13.16 -9.48
CA THR A 439 -14.52 12.15 -8.46
C THR A 439 -14.31 10.76 -9.05
N TRP A 440 -14.95 10.43 -10.18
CA TRP A 440 -14.93 9.07 -10.78
C TRP A 440 -14.16 8.96 -12.10
N ILE A 441 -13.61 10.07 -12.58
CA ILE A 441 -12.85 10.15 -13.84
C ILE A 441 -11.87 11.33 -13.79
N GLY A 442 -10.83 11.33 -14.62
CA GLY A 442 -9.92 12.48 -14.74
C GLY A 442 -8.55 12.26 -14.11
N ASP A 443 -8.50 11.52 -13.00
CA ASP A 443 -7.25 11.17 -12.35
C ASP A 443 -6.56 10.02 -13.12
N PRO A 444 -5.21 9.96 -13.16
CA PRO A 444 -4.48 8.95 -13.93
C PRO A 444 -4.90 7.52 -13.62
N GLU A 445 -5.12 7.20 -12.34
CA GLU A 445 -5.55 5.88 -11.88
C GLU A 445 -6.97 5.54 -12.37
N HIS A 446 -7.90 6.51 -12.37
CA HIS A 446 -9.25 6.32 -12.93
C HIS A 446 -9.19 6.10 -14.43
N ASN A 447 -8.36 6.86 -15.14
CA ASN A 447 -8.25 6.74 -16.59
C ASN A 447 -7.71 5.35 -16.98
N VAL A 448 -6.69 4.86 -16.25
CA VAL A 448 -6.22 3.47 -16.43
C VAL A 448 -7.33 2.46 -16.15
N ALA A 449 -8.11 2.62 -15.09
CA ALA A 449 -9.23 1.74 -14.79
C ALA A 449 -10.29 1.72 -15.92
N TRP A 450 -10.67 2.90 -16.44
CA TRP A 450 -11.57 3.02 -17.59
C TRP A 450 -10.99 2.37 -18.85
N ASP A 451 -9.69 2.52 -19.12
CA ASP A 451 -9.02 1.87 -20.26
C ASP A 451 -8.98 0.34 -20.14
N LEU A 452 -8.81 -0.18 -18.92
CA LEU A 452 -8.86 -1.63 -18.65
C LEU A 452 -10.27 -2.18 -18.89
N LEU A 453 -11.29 -1.47 -18.40
CA LEU A 453 -12.70 -1.81 -18.58
C LEU A 453 -13.10 -1.76 -20.06
N ALA A 454 -12.80 -0.67 -20.76
CA ALA A 454 -13.12 -0.48 -22.18
C ALA A 454 -12.56 -1.60 -23.07
N GLU A 455 -11.29 -1.97 -22.86
CA GLU A 455 -10.67 -3.05 -23.62
C GLU A 455 -11.27 -4.42 -23.29
N THR A 456 -11.52 -4.71 -22.00
CA THR A 456 -12.08 -6.01 -21.59
C THR A 456 -13.51 -6.19 -22.11
N ARG A 457 -14.31 -5.13 -22.05
CA ARG A 457 -15.66 -5.10 -22.61
C ARG A 457 -15.65 -5.31 -24.12
N SER A 458 -14.84 -4.53 -24.85
CA SER A 458 -14.72 -4.65 -26.32
C SER A 458 -14.30 -6.07 -26.73
N TRP A 459 -13.36 -6.65 -25.99
CA TRP A 459 -12.93 -8.03 -26.19
C TRP A 459 -14.08 -9.03 -25.98
N LEU A 460 -14.87 -8.88 -24.91
CA LEU A 460 -16.01 -9.75 -24.63
C LEU A 460 -17.07 -9.64 -25.72
N GLU A 461 -17.34 -8.43 -26.21
CA GLU A 461 -18.27 -8.19 -27.31
C GLU A 461 -17.87 -8.94 -28.58
N ASP A 462 -16.60 -8.83 -28.97
CA ASP A 462 -16.04 -9.55 -30.12
C ASP A 462 -16.10 -11.07 -29.94
N GLN A 463 -15.74 -11.57 -28.76
CA GLN A 463 -15.81 -13.01 -28.47
C GLN A 463 -17.25 -13.53 -28.46
N SER A 464 -18.20 -12.75 -27.95
CA SER A 464 -19.62 -13.11 -27.93
C SER A 464 -20.18 -13.26 -29.34
N ARG A 465 -19.76 -12.38 -30.28
CA ARG A 465 -20.14 -12.46 -31.70
C ARG A 465 -19.48 -13.64 -32.42
N GLN A 466 -18.20 -13.89 -32.15
CA GLN A 466 -17.42 -14.93 -32.84
C GLN A 466 -17.71 -16.35 -32.32
N ARG A 467 -18.18 -16.49 -31.07
CA ARG A 467 -18.38 -17.77 -30.38
C ARG A 467 -19.79 -17.88 -29.79
N PRO A 468 -20.85 -17.88 -30.61
CA PRO A 468 -22.24 -17.93 -30.13
C PRO A 468 -22.56 -19.19 -29.29
N GLN A 469 -21.79 -20.27 -29.45
CA GLN A 469 -21.91 -21.48 -28.64
C GLN A 469 -21.52 -21.30 -27.16
N LEU A 470 -20.83 -20.20 -26.81
CA LEU A 470 -20.45 -19.85 -25.43
C LEU A 470 -21.41 -18.81 -24.82
N ALA A 471 -22.65 -18.70 -25.31
CA ALA A 471 -23.60 -17.67 -24.88
C ALA A 471 -23.82 -17.62 -23.36
N ASP A 472 -23.89 -18.77 -22.68
CA ASP A 472 -24.06 -18.82 -21.22
C ASP A 472 -22.84 -18.26 -20.47
N ALA A 473 -21.63 -18.60 -20.92
CA ALA A 473 -20.40 -18.05 -20.36
C ALA A 473 -20.25 -16.56 -20.65
N ALA A 474 -20.65 -16.12 -21.85
CA ALA A 474 -20.66 -14.71 -22.22
C ALA A 474 -21.66 -13.91 -21.35
N ALA A 475 -22.83 -14.47 -21.02
CA ALA A 475 -23.80 -13.84 -20.13
C ALA A 475 -23.22 -13.61 -18.71
N LEU A 476 -22.44 -14.57 -18.19
CA LEU A 476 -21.70 -14.39 -16.94
C LEU A 476 -20.60 -13.33 -17.09
N GLY A 477 -19.87 -13.32 -18.22
CA GLY A 477 -18.88 -12.28 -18.52
C GLY A 477 -19.49 -10.88 -18.58
N TRP A 478 -20.68 -10.73 -19.16
CA TRP A 478 -21.39 -9.44 -19.20
C TRP A 478 -21.81 -8.98 -17.82
N ARG A 479 -22.19 -9.91 -16.94
CA ARG A 479 -22.46 -9.58 -15.53
C ARG A 479 -21.20 -9.03 -14.83
N GLU A 480 -20.04 -9.62 -15.06
CA GLU A 480 -18.76 -9.13 -14.52
C GLU A 480 -18.42 -7.72 -15.03
N ILE A 481 -18.71 -7.42 -16.30
CA ILE A 481 -18.58 -6.05 -16.85
C ILE A 481 -19.49 -5.07 -16.10
N LEU A 482 -20.78 -5.39 -15.94
CA LEU A 482 -21.74 -4.53 -15.24
C LEU A 482 -21.37 -4.30 -13.77
N ILE A 483 -20.72 -5.29 -13.11
CA ILE A 483 -20.17 -5.11 -11.76
C ILE A 483 -19.08 -4.04 -11.78
N THR A 484 -18.12 -4.12 -12.71
CA THR A 484 -16.97 -3.20 -12.80
C THR A 484 -17.32 -1.77 -13.21
N GLU A 485 -18.51 -1.54 -13.73
CA GLU A 485 -19.04 -0.20 -14.02
C GLU A 485 -19.49 0.58 -12.77
N GLY A 486 -19.62 -0.10 -11.62
CA GLY A 486 -20.08 0.52 -10.38
C GLY A 486 -19.22 1.69 -9.92
N SER A 487 -19.84 2.72 -9.35
CA SER A 487 -19.15 3.94 -8.93
C SER A 487 -18.12 3.71 -7.83
N ASP A 488 -18.34 2.71 -6.96
CA ASP A 488 -17.50 2.43 -5.80
C ASP A 488 -16.04 2.16 -6.15
N TRP A 489 -15.80 1.45 -7.26
CA TRP A 489 -14.44 1.16 -7.72
C TRP A 489 -13.66 2.46 -7.92
N PHE A 490 -14.27 3.41 -8.60
CA PHE A 490 -13.66 4.71 -8.90
C PHE A 490 -13.72 5.70 -7.72
N TRP A 491 -14.44 5.38 -6.66
CA TRP A 491 -14.39 6.14 -5.42
C TRP A 491 -13.13 5.82 -4.61
N TRP A 492 -12.71 4.55 -4.58
CA TRP A 492 -11.63 4.06 -3.70
C TRP A 492 -10.22 3.97 -4.34
N PHE A 493 -10.05 4.15 -5.67
CA PHE A 493 -8.72 4.08 -6.34
C PHE A 493 -8.03 5.42 -6.63
N SER A 494 -8.54 6.51 -6.09
CA SER A 494 -8.02 7.85 -6.41
C SER A 494 -6.92 8.31 -5.46
N ARG A 495 -6.03 9.20 -5.92
CA ARG A 495 -5.11 9.95 -5.03
C ARG A 495 -5.83 10.87 -4.04
N LYS A 496 -7.12 11.15 -4.25
CA LYS A 496 -7.91 12.10 -3.46
C LYS A 496 -8.61 11.46 -2.26
N HIS A 497 -8.67 10.13 -2.20
CA HIS A 497 -9.39 9.37 -1.18
C HIS A 497 -8.57 8.14 -0.75
N ASP A 498 -8.39 7.92 0.55
CA ASP A 498 -7.75 6.73 1.12
C ASP A 498 -8.78 6.03 2.03
N SER A 499 -9.12 4.79 1.71
CA SER A 499 -10.06 3.96 2.46
C SER A 499 -9.40 3.14 3.57
N GLY A 500 -8.07 3.10 3.62
CA GLY A 500 -7.28 2.13 4.37
C GLY A 500 -7.29 0.72 3.77
N MET A 501 -8.03 0.50 2.68
CA MET A 501 -8.25 -0.79 2.00
C MET A 501 -8.09 -0.71 0.47
N ASP A 502 -7.48 0.36 -0.07
CA ASP A 502 -7.45 0.64 -1.52
C ASP A 502 -6.89 -0.52 -2.36
N THR A 503 -5.94 -1.28 -1.79
CA THR A 503 -5.36 -2.48 -2.43
C THR A 503 -6.36 -3.63 -2.58
N ILE A 504 -7.25 -3.83 -1.61
CA ILE A 504 -8.29 -4.86 -1.65
C ILE A 504 -9.27 -4.51 -2.77
N TRP A 505 -9.70 -3.26 -2.77
CA TRP A 505 -10.58 -2.72 -3.78
C TRP A 505 -9.95 -2.89 -5.19
N ASP A 506 -8.67 -2.53 -5.39
CA ASP A 506 -8.05 -2.50 -6.74
C ASP A 506 -7.94 -3.92 -7.29
N ASN A 507 -7.55 -4.84 -6.41
CA ASN A 507 -7.51 -6.25 -6.75
C ASN A 507 -8.91 -6.81 -7.08
N GLN A 508 -9.96 -6.36 -6.40
CA GLN A 508 -11.32 -6.83 -6.66
C GLN A 508 -11.87 -6.31 -7.99
N PHE A 509 -11.68 -5.03 -8.31
CA PHE A 509 -12.02 -4.48 -9.63
C PHE A 509 -11.32 -5.27 -10.75
N ARG A 510 -10.00 -5.48 -10.62
CA ARG A 510 -9.24 -6.27 -11.60
C ARG A 510 -9.60 -7.76 -11.58
N LEU A 511 -10.05 -8.31 -10.46
CA LEU A 511 -10.54 -9.69 -10.38
C LEU A 511 -11.76 -9.89 -11.27
N HIS A 512 -12.77 -9.01 -11.17
CA HIS A 512 -13.95 -9.06 -12.02
C HIS A 512 -13.58 -8.98 -13.52
N LEU A 513 -12.67 -8.07 -13.90
CA LEU A 513 -12.16 -8.02 -15.29
C LEU A 513 -11.43 -9.31 -15.70
N ARG A 514 -10.65 -9.94 -14.82
CA ARG A 514 -10.00 -11.24 -15.10
C ARG A 514 -11.00 -12.38 -15.22
N ASN A 515 -12.08 -12.35 -14.43
CA ASN A 515 -13.14 -13.35 -14.46
C ASN A 515 -13.81 -13.41 -15.84
N VAL A 516 -13.98 -12.27 -16.53
CA VAL A 516 -14.49 -12.22 -17.91
C VAL A 516 -13.71 -13.15 -18.84
N TYR A 517 -12.37 -13.07 -18.83
CA TYR A 517 -11.53 -13.94 -19.66
C TYR A 517 -11.60 -15.40 -19.22
N LYS A 518 -11.55 -15.65 -17.90
CA LYS A 518 -11.59 -17.00 -17.33
C LYS A 518 -12.89 -17.72 -17.67
N LEU A 519 -14.03 -17.05 -17.57
CA LEU A 519 -15.35 -17.57 -17.93
C LEU A 519 -15.41 -17.94 -19.42
N MET A 520 -14.79 -17.12 -20.27
CA MET A 520 -14.68 -17.38 -21.72
C MET A 520 -13.58 -18.40 -22.09
N GLY A 521 -12.97 -19.07 -21.10
CA GLY A 521 -11.94 -20.10 -21.29
C GLY A 521 -10.60 -19.57 -21.79
N GLN A 522 -10.31 -18.28 -21.54
CA GLN A 522 -9.15 -17.57 -22.04
C GLN A 522 -8.29 -17.06 -20.89
N ARG A 523 -6.99 -16.87 -21.14
CA ARG A 523 -6.08 -16.26 -20.17
C ARG A 523 -6.26 -14.75 -20.18
N ALA A 524 -6.42 -14.15 -19.02
CA ALA A 524 -6.51 -12.70 -18.87
C ALA A 524 -5.19 -12.00 -19.29
N PRO A 525 -5.25 -10.80 -19.90
CA PRO A 525 -4.09 -9.98 -20.23
C PRO A 525 -3.23 -9.66 -19.00
N ALA A 526 -1.90 -9.61 -19.19
CA ALA A 526 -0.93 -9.38 -18.10
C ALA A 526 -1.19 -8.07 -17.33
N ARG A 527 -1.63 -7.02 -18.02
CA ARG A 527 -1.96 -5.71 -17.42
C ARG A 527 -3.04 -5.78 -16.33
N LEU A 528 -3.94 -6.76 -16.37
CA LEU A 528 -4.95 -6.96 -15.31
C LEU A 528 -4.38 -7.56 -14.01
N PHE A 529 -3.14 -8.06 -14.05
CA PHE A 529 -2.42 -8.54 -12.87
C PHE A 529 -1.57 -7.43 -12.22
N GLN A 530 -1.40 -6.29 -12.89
CA GLN A 530 -0.69 -5.13 -12.37
C GLN A 530 -1.68 -4.24 -11.58
N PRO A 531 -1.32 -3.78 -10.37
CA PRO A 531 -2.13 -2.82 -9.64
C PRO A 531 -2.35 -1.53 -10.44
N ILE A 532 -3.58 -1.04 -10.50
CA ILE A 532 -3.91 0.27 -11.10
C ILE A 532 -3.39 1.37 -10.17
N PHE A 533 -3.65 1.21 -8.88
CA PHE A 533 -3.16 2.09 -7.86
C PHE A 533 -1.69 1.79 -7.56
N GLN A 534 -0.81 2.56 -8.20
CA GLN A 534 0.60 2.62 -7.84
C GLN A 534 0.76 3.84 -6.93
N ARG A 535 0.91 3.62 -5.61
CA ARG A 535 1.31 4.72 -4.71
C ARG A 535 2.61 5.30 -5.26
N THR A 536 2.51 6.41 -5.97
CA THR A 536 3.66 7.27 -6.25
C THR A 536 3.84 8.07 -4.97
N PRO A 537 4.89 7.83 -4.17
CA PRO A 537 5.08 8.60 -2.96
C PRO A 537 5.51 10.00 -3.37
N THR A 538 4.55 10.91 -3.55
CA THR A 538 4.84 12.33 -3.36
C THR A 538 5.20 12.44 -1.87
N SER A 539 6.45 12.78 -1.55
CA SER A 539 6.87 12.88 -0.15
C SER A 539 6.13 14.03 0.52
N GLU A 540 5.04 13.72 1.20
CA GLU A 540 4.23 14.65 2.01
C GLU A 540 4.99 15.20 3.21
N ARG A 541 6.04 14.46 3.57
CA ARG A 541 6.99 14.78 4.61
C ARG A 541 8.37 14.29 4.21
N HIS A 542 9.38 15.08 4.51
CA HIS A 542 10.79 14.71 4.43
C HIS A 542 11.47 15.09 5.74
N VAL A 543 12.37 14.25 6.24
CA VAL A 543 13.20 14.55 7.42
C VAL A 543 14.56 15.01 6.90
N PRO A 544 15.20 16.04 7.48
CA PRO A 544 16.49 16.51 6.96
C PRO A 544 17.54 15.40 7.09
N ALA A 545 18.19 15.06 5.99
CA ALA A 545 19.22 14.00 5.90
C ALA A 545 20.64 14.51 6.14
N GLU A 546 20.87 15.81 6.01
CA GLU A 546 22.16 16.48 6.19
C GLU A 546 21.98 17.74 7.07
N SER A 547 23.10 18.25 7.59
CA SER A 547 23.13 19.55 8.26
C SER A 547 22.84 20.69 7.28
N ILE A 548 22.07 21.70 7.72
CA ILE A 548 21.80 22.92 6.96
C ILE A 548 22.06 24.17 7.80
N SER A 549 22.59 25.21 7.17
CA SER A 549 22.79 26.55 7.78
C SER A 549 22.27 27.66 6.84
N PRO A 550 20.94 27.70 6.57
CA PRO A 550 20.34 28.72 5.72
C PRO A 550 20.52 30.13 6.32
N LYS A 551 20.65 31.15 5.48
CA LYS A 551 20.74 32.56 5.92
C LYS A 551 19.44 33.35 5.80
N SER A 552 18.48 32.84 5.02
CA SER A 552 17.19 33.49 4.75
C SER A 552 16.17 32.48 4.20
N ARG A 553 14.91 32.88 4.03
CA ARG A 553 13.85 32.04 3.45
C ARG A 553 14.12 31.57 2.02
N SER A 554 14.80 32.37 1.19
CA SER A 554 15.11 32.06 -0.22
C SER A 554 16.43 31.31 -0.43
N ASP A 555 17.11 30.94 0.66
CA ASP A 555 18.41 30.28 0.61
C ASP A 555 18.31 28.89 -0.06
N PRO A 556 19.17 28.55 -1.04
CA PRO A 556 19.22 27.22 -1.65
C PRO A 556 19.44 26.08 -0.65
N ALA A 557 20.01 26.34 0.53
CA ALA A 557 20.20 25.34 1.58
C ALA A 557 18.89 24.67 2.02
N TRP A 558 17.74 25.34 1.85
CA TRP A 558 16.42 24.76 2.12
C TRP A 558 16.08 23.55 1.24
N SER A 559 16.77 23.34 0.11
CA SER A 559 16.61 22.13 -0.72
C SER A 559 17.03 20.84 -0.01
N LYS A 560 17.82 20.95 1.07
CA LYS A 560 18.29 19.83 1.91
C LYS A 560 17.54 19.71 3.24
N ALA A 561 16.57 20.60 3.49
CA ALA A 561 15.79 20.61 4.71
C ALA A 561 14.75 19.49 4.71
N GLY A 562 14.36 19.05 5.92
CA GLY A 562 13.10 18.34 6.05
C GLY A 562 11.94 19.29 5.78
N PHE A 563 10.81 18.74 5.40
CA PHE A 563 9.61 19.51 5.22
C PHE A 563 8.35 18.71 5.52
N TYR A 564 7.25 19.41 5.71
CA TYR A 564 5.90 18.88 5.84
C TYR A 564 4.95 19.73 5.00
N VAL A 565 4.11 19.10 4.17
CA VAL A 565 3.11 19.78 3.33
C VAL A 565 1.73 19.68 4.00
N VAL A 566 1.08 20.82 4.23
CA VAL A 566 -0.23 20.90 4.89
C VAL A 566 -1.32 20.57 3.86
N GLY A 567 -1.90 19.37 3.98
CA GLY A 567 -3.01 18.91 3.13
C GLY A 567 -3.26 17.40 3.13
N SER A 568 -2.25 16.59 3.46
CA SER A 568 -2.29 15.14 3.23
C SER A 568 -2.46 14.25 4.48
N GLY A 569 -2.33 14.80 5.68
CA GLY A 569 -2.66 14.13 6.96
C GLY A 569 -4.09 14.41 7.44
N PHE A 570 -4.90 15.07 6.61
CA PHE A 570 -6.25 15.52 6.92
C PHE A 570 -7.24 14.60 6.21
N GLY A 571 -7.96 13.75 6.95
CA GLY A 571 -9.05 12.95 6.37
C GLY A 571 -10.14 13.86 5.78
N ALA A 572 -11.02 13.32 4.92
CA ALA A 572 -12.12 14.06 4.27
C ALA A 572 -13.00 14.89 5.23
N LEU A 573 -12.95 14.58 6.53
CA LEU A 573 -13.72 15.19 7.62
C LEU A 573 -13.02 16.35 8.37
N HIS A 574 -11.72 16.62 8.17
CA HIS A 574 -10.99 17.69 8.84
C HIS A 574 -10.23 18.54 7.81
N ARG A 575 -10.69 19.74 7.47
CA ARG A 575 -9.94 20.64 6.57
C ARG A 575 -9.01 21.57 7.37
N PRO A 576 -7.77 21.83 6.92
CA PRO A 576 -6.89 22.83 7.54
C PRO A 576 -7.49 24.25 7.46
N ALA A 577 -7.12 25.13 8.39
CA ALA A 577 -7.58 26.53 8.42
C ALA A 577 -6.94 27.39 7.31
N GLY A 578 -5.93 26.86 6.62
CA GLY A 578 -5.31 27.49 5.45
C GLY A 578 -4.43 28.69 5.83
N VAL A 579 -3.73 28.62 6.97
CA VAL A 579 -2.72 29.62 7.36
C VAL A 579 -1.32 29.15 6.98
N VAL A 580 -1.05 27.85 6.99
CA VAL A 580 0.25 27.26 6.63
C VAL A 580 0.08 26.33 5.43
N GLU A 581 0.93 26.48 4.42
CA GLU A 581 1.01 25.56 3.27
C GLU A 581 2.09 24.51 3.48
N ARG A 582 3.27 24.91 3.98
CA ARG A 582 4.39 24.01 4.24
C ARG A 582 5.23 24.47 5.42
N VAL A 583 5.82 23.53 6.13
CA VAL A 583 6.85 23.80 7.15
C VAL A 583 8.13 23.11 6.71
N LEU A 584 9.24 23.84 6.59
CA LEU A 584 10.57 23.29 6.36
C LEU A 584 11.41 23.45 7.61
N TYR A 585 12.29 22.50 7.90
CA TYR A 585 13.09 22.51 9.12
C TYR A 585 14.42 21.75 8.95
N GLY A 586 15.42 22.15 9.72
CA GLY A 586 16.73 21.50 9.78
C GLY A 586 17.64 22.13 10.82
N CYS A 587 18.86 21.63 10.96
CA CYS A 587 19.82 22.17 11.92
C CYS A 587 21.28 22.05 11.46
N ASP A 588 22.11 22.82 12.14
CA ASP A 588 23.55 22.60 12.22
C ASP A 588 23.95 22.30 13.67
N PRO A 589 25.24 22.07 13.97
CA PRO A 589 25.68 21.77 15.34
C PRO A 589 25.35 22.87 16.37
N GLU A 590 24.95 24.08 15.95
CA GLU A 590 24.71 25.22 16.84
C GLU A 590 23.24 25.67 16.90
N ARG A 591 22.47 25.51 15.80
CA ARG A 591 21.16 26.17 15.62
C ARG A 591 20.14 25.27 14.92
N VAL A 592 18.87 25.45 15.29
CA VAL A 592 17.70 24.94 14.56
C VAL A 592 17.13 26.05 13.67
N TYR A 593 16.78 25.69 12.45
CA TYR A 593 16.19 26.57 11.45
C TYR A 593 14.82 26.05 11.07
N ILE A 594 13.82 26.95 11.04
CA ILE A 594 12.44 26.64 10.65
C ILE A 594 11.99 27.68 9.63
N ARG A 595 11.35 27.23 8.56
CA ARG A 595 10.70 28.06 7.56
C ARG A 595 9.23 27.69 7.46
N ILE A 596 8.36 28.70 7.47
CA ILE A 596 6.90 28.54 7.36
C ILE A 596 6.46 29.17 6.03
N ASP A 597 6.06 28.35 5.06
CA ASP A 597 5.40 28.87 3.86
C ASP A 597 3.90 29.06 4.15
N SER A 598 3.42 30.28 3.93
CA SER A 598 2.04 30.69 4.15
C SER A 598 1.48 31.36 2.89
N PRO A 599 0.20 31.15 2.54
CA PRO A 599 -0.47 31.88 1.47
C PRO A 599 -0.80 33.33 1.85
N ARG A 600 -0.65 33.70 3.14
CA ARG A 600 -0.99 35.01 3.68
C ARG A 600 0.25 35.89 3.83
N SER A 601 0.10 37.18 3.63
CA SER A 601 1.17 38.17 3.83
C SER A 601 1.39 38.49 5.32
N PRO A 602 2.59 38.97 5.73
CA PRO A 602 2.85 39.40 7.11
C PRO A 602 1.86 40.43 7.65
N ALA A 603 1.41 41.36 6.81
CA ALA A 603 0.43 42.38 7.19
C ALA A 603 -0.96 41.79 7.47
N GLU A 604 -1.37 40.77 6.70
CA GLU A 604 -2.63 40.06 6.94
C GLU A 604 -2.57 39.24 8.24
N LEU A 605 -1.46 38.55 8.50
CA LEU A 605 -1.27 37.80 9.75
C LEU A 605 -1.29 38.73 10.98
N ASP A 606 -0.61 39.87 10.91
CA ASP A 606 -0.59 40.91 11.96
C ASP A 606 -2.00 41.47 12.20
N SER A 607 -2.73 41.83 11.13
CA SER A 607 -4.10 42.35 11.22
C SER A 607 -5.10 41.36 11.84
N GLN A 608 -4.88 40.06 11.60
CA GLN A 608 -5.70 38.97 12.11
C GLN A 608 -5.23 38.46 13.47
N LYS A 609 -4.17 39.06 14.04
CA LYS A 609 -3.55 38.65 15.32
C LYS A 609 -3.18 37.16 15.34
N ILE A 610 -2.59 36.68 14.25
CA ILE A 610 -2.09 35.31 14.14
C ILE A 610 -0.74 35.20 14.84
N GLU A 611 -0.54 34.13 15.61
CA GLU A 611 0.73 33.79 16.25
C GLU A 611 1.13 32.35 15.91
N PHE A 612 2.44 32.11 15.75
CA PHE A 612 2.98 30.76 15.57
C PHE A 612 3.65 30.29 16.86
N TRP A 613 3.36 29.07 17.28
CA TRP A 613 3.90 28.46 18.49
C TRP A 613 4.56 27.13 18.14
N ILE A 614 5.88 27.05 18.25
CA ILE A 614 6.65 25.83 17.99
C ILE A 614 6.93 25.15 19.33
N TYR A 615 6.27 24.03 19.58
CA TYR A 615 6.45 23.20 20.76
C TYR A 615 7.63 22.26 20.54
N CYS A 616 8.54 22.18 21.51
CA CYS A 616 9.76 21.37 21.43
C CYS A 616 9.74 20.29 22.53
N SER A 617 10.04 19.05 22.16
CA SER A 617 10.03 17.95 23.12
C SER A 617 11.08 18.10 24.22
N GLY A 618 10.87 17.46 25.37
CA GLY A 618 11.83 17.34 26.46
C GLY A 618 11.16 17.17 27.83
N PRO A 619 11.95 16.88 28.90
CA PRO A 619 11.39 16.76 30.24
C PRO A 619 10.95 18.14 30.77
N PRO A 620 9.68 18.29 31.24
CA PRO A 620 9.19 19.56 31.75
C PRO A 620 9.90 19.96 33.06
N THR A 621 10.04 21.27 33.28
CA THR A 621 10.79 21.81 34.43
C THR A 621 9.89 22.11 35.64
N SER A 622 10.40 21.88 36.85
CA SER A 622 9.68 22.10 38.12
C SER A 622 9.50 23.59 38.43
N GLY A 623 8.31 24.16 38.20
CA GLY A 623 7.98 25.53 38.61
C GLY A 623 6.52 25.92 38.31
N HIS A 624 5.90 26.75 39.16
CA HIS A 624 4.48 27.15 39.05
C HIS A 624 4.23 28.58 38.51
N ASP A 625 5.25 29.37 38.17
CA ASP A 625 5.13 30.82 37.88
C ASP A 625 5.43 31.21 36.41
N GLY A 626 4.77 30.58 35.43
CA GLY A 626 4.86 30.99 34.02
C GLY A 626 4.07 32.29 33.72
N LYS A 627 4.66 33.21 32.94
CA LYS A 627 4.04 34.50 32.54
C LYS A 627 3.26 34.42 31.21
N LEU A 628 3.55 33.43 30.37
CA LEU A 628 2.86 33.18 29.10
C LEU A 628 1.83 32.07 29.29
N THR A 629 0.62 32.25 28.74
CA THR A 629 -0.40 31.20 28.68
C THR A 629 -0.28 30.49 27.33
N LEU A 630 -0.26 29.15 27.33
CA LEU A 630 -0.18 28.36 26.11
C LEU A 630 -1.56 28.24 25.45
N PRO A 631 -1.67 28.23 24.10
CA PRO A 631 -2.95 28.18 23.39
C PRO A 631 -3.71 26.85 23.49
N LEU A 632 -3.05 25.73 23.80
CA LEU A 632 -3.69 24.41 23.94
C LEU A 632 -4.44 24.30 25.27
N ALA A 633 -5.69 23.80 25.24
CA ALA A 633 -6.60 23.75 26.38
C ALA A 633 -6.43 22.51 27.28
N VAL A 634 -5.77 21.46 26.77
CA VAL A 634 -5.47 20.19 27.48
C VAL A 634 -3.94 20.04 27.56
N THR A 635 -3.43 19.16 28.44
CA THR A 635 -1.98 18.87 28.50
C THR A 635 -1.47 18.49 27.10
N PRO A 636 -0.52 19.27 26.52
CA PRO A 636 0.02 19.06 25.17
C PRO A 636 0.45 17.62 24.87
N ALA A 637 0.99 16.89 25.83
CA ALA A 637 1.35 15.47 25.66
C ALA A 637 0.18 14.59 25.15
N ALA A 638 -1.07 14.90 25.50
CA ALA A 638 -2.26 14.18 25.03
C ALA A 638 -2.70 14.58 23.61
N GLU A 639 -2.27 15.75 23.12
CA GLU A 639 -2.76 16.39 21.89
C GLU A 639 -1.72 16.39 20.75
N ILE A 640 -0.45 16.70 21.05
CA ILE A 640 0.69 16.71 20.10
C ILE A 640 1.60 15.47 20.20
N GLY A 641 1.38 14.61 21.20
CA GLY A 641 2.01 13.28 21.28
C GLY A 641 3.40 13.19 21.90
N PHE A 642 3.91 14.27 22.49
CA PHE A 642 5.18 14.28 23.25
C PHE A 642 5.15 15.28 24.41
N ASP A 643 6.00 15.05 25.42
CA ASP A 643 6.18 15.98 26.55
C ASP A 643 6.93 17.24 26.12
N VAL A 644 6.42 18.40 26.52
CA VAL A 644 6.93 19.71 26.11
C VAL A 644 7.83 20.30 27.19
N ALA A 645 9.07 20.63 26.83
CA ALA A 645 10.01 21.35 27.70
C ALA A 645 10.14 22.83 27.36
N GLN A 646 10.16 23.17 26.06
CA GLN A 646 10.28 24.54 25.59
C GLN A 646 9.27 24.85 24.50
N VAL A 647 8.98 26.13 24.36
CA VAL A 647 8.14 26.66 23.29
C VAL A 647 8.81 27.89 22.67
N VAL A 648 8.73 28.01 21.35
CA VAL A 648 9.15 29.19 20.60
C VAL A 648 7.90 29.89 20.07
N ARG A 649 7.58 31.05 20.64
CA ARG A 649 6.47 31.89 20.20
C ARG A 649 6.98 32.91 19.19
N VAL A 650 6.32 33.00 18.04
CA VAL A 650 6.62 33.95 16.97
C VAL A 650 5.39 34.81 16.73
N VAL A 651 5.53 36.11 16.90
CA VAL A 651 4.49 37.11 16.65
C VAL A 651 4.85 37.89 15.37
N PRO A 652 4.22 37.59 14.22
CA PRO A 652 4.40 38.34 12.99
C PRO A 652 4.03 39.81 13.17
N ARG A 653 4.78 40.70 12.52
CA ARG A 653 4.48 42.12 12.42
C ARG A 653 4.56 42.55 10.95
N ALA A 654 3.97 43.70 10.61
CA ALA A 654 4.11 44.28 9.27
C ALA A 654 5.56 44.45 8.79
N LYS A 655 6.54 44.53 9.70
CA LYS A 655 7.98 44.52 9.42
C LYS A 655 8.72 43.57 10.38
N GLY A 656 8.82 42.30 10.01
CA GLY A 656 9.55 41.26 10.75
C GLY A 656 8.69 40.47 11.75
N ALA A 657 9.32 39.86 12.75
CA ALA A 657 8.64 39.17 13.84
C ALA A 657 9.36 39.36 15.18
N SER A 658 8.59 39.26 16.26
CA SER A 658 9.12 39.11 17.61
C SER A 658 9.12 37.62 17.97
N VAL A 659 10.27 37.11 18.41
CA VAL A 659 10.46 35.69 18.77
C VAL A 659 10.80 35.61 20.26
N THR A 660 10.03 34.79 20.99
CA THR A 660 10.22 34.51 22.41
C THR A 660 10.45 33.01 22.61
N VAL A 661 11.58 32.63 23.20
CA VAL A 661 11.84 31.24 23.64
C VAL A 661 11.49 31.14 25.12
N ALA A 662 10.62 30.21 25.50
CA ALA A 662 10.13 30.06 26.87
C ALA A 662 10.20 28.60 27.35
N ARG A 663 10.43 28.40 28.65
CA ARG A 663 10.37 27.08 29.31
C ARG A 663 8.96 26.79 29.79
N VAL A 664 8.49 25.58 29.56
CA VAL A 664 7.14 25.14 29.92
C VAL A 664 7.13 24.57 31.34
N ASN A 665 6.07 24.87 32.10
CA ASN A 665 5.87 24.36 33.46
C ASN A 665 5.44 22.88 33.47
N THR A 666 5.50 22.24 34.64
CA THR A 666 5.11 20.83 34.80
C THR A 666 3.65 20.53 34.39
N GLU A 667 2.76 21.51 34.57
CA GLU A 667 1.34 21.40 34.18
C GLU A 667 1.11 21.62 32.68
N GLN A 668 2.15 22.04 31.94
CA GLN A 668 2.14 22.35 30.51
C GLN A 668 1.02 23.30 30.04
N THR A 669 0.63 24.24 30.90
CA THR A 669 -0.39 25.28 30.61
C THR A 669 0.21 26.68 30.53
N LYS A 670 1.41 26.87 31.10
CA LYS A 670 2.10 28.17 31.14
C LYS A 670 3.58 28.02 30.83
N ALA A 671 4.19 29.11 30.37
CA ALA A 671 5.62 29.16 30.08
C ALA A 671 6.31 30.42 30.64
N GLU A 672 7.57 30.28 31.03
CA GLU A 672 8.45 31.36 31.49
C GLU A 672 9.43 31.77 30.37
N PRO A 673 9.41 33.03 29.90
CA PRO A 673 10.36 33.52 28.88
C PRO A 673 11.82 33.38 29.33
N VAL A 674 12.65 32.82 28.46
CA VAL A 674 14.09 32.65 28.65
C VAL A 674 14.90 33.62 27.80
N SER A 675 14.41 33.93 26.59
CA SER A 675 15.08 34.82 25.65
C SER A 675 14.06 35.45 24.70
N ASP A 676 14.29 36.71 24.35
CA ASP A 676 13.50 37.49 23.40
C ASP A 676 14.42 38.13 22.35
N PHE A 677 14.06 38.02 21.08
CA PHE A 677 14.77 38.66 19.97
C PHE A 677 13.82 38.96 18.80
N ASN A 678 14.29 39.74 17.82
CA ASN A 678 13.51 40.06 16.63
C ASN A 678 14.13 39.40 15.39
N GLU A 679 13.29 38.91 14.50
CA GLU A 679 13.66 38.39 13.18
C GLU A 679 13.17 39.33 12.08
N SER A 680 13.94 39.41 11.00
CA SER A 680 13.61 40.28 9.87
C SER A 680 12.48 39.75 8.97
N ASP A 681 12.20 38.45 9.05
CA ASP A 681 11.16 37.74 8.29
C ASP A 681 10.35 36.84 9.25
N PRO A 682 9.01 37.02 9.38
CA PRO A 682 8.18 36.19 10.25
C PRO A 682 8.10 34.71 9.85
N PHE A 683 8.53 34.38 8.63
CA PHE A 683 8.48 33.03 8.06
C PHE A 683 9.83 32.30 8.14
N TYR A 684 10.85 32.92 8.74
CA TYR A 684 12.17 32.34 8.93
C TYR A 684 12.57 32.49 10.40
N ILE A 685 12.81 31.36 11.06
CA ILE A 685 13.12 31.30 12.49
C ILE A 685 14.45 30.59 12.66
N SER A 686 15.36 31.19 13.43
CA SER A 686 16.65 30.61 13.77
C SER A 686 16.88 30.62 15.28
N VAL A 687 16.90 29.46 15.92
CA VAL A 687 17.02 29.33 17.38
C VAL A 687 18.30 28.58 17.76
N PRO A 688 19.17 29.15 18.62
CA PRO A 688 20.31 28.42 19.18
C PRO A 688 19.88 27.16 19.95
N LEU A 689 20.52 26.03 19.67
CA LEU A 689 20.23 24.73 20.32
C LEU A 689 20.42 24.79 21.85
N LYS A 690 21.34 25.62 22.34
CA LYS A 690 21.56 25.85 23.77
C LYS A 690 20.34 26.43 24.48
N LEU A 691 19.51 27.24 23.80
CA LEU A 691 18.27 27.78 24.38
C LEU A 691 17.16 26.72 24.46
N LEU A 692 17.24 25.69 23.61
CA LEU A 692 16.36 24.52 23.63
C LEU A 692 16.91 23.38 24.52
N GLY A 693 18.07 23.56 25.15
CA GLY A 693 18.69 22.55 26.01
C GLY A 693 19.11 21.27 25.27
N ARG A 694 19.56 21.38 24.01
CA ARG A 694 19.93 20.23 23.14
C ARG A 694 21.40 20.25 22.72
N HIS A 695 21.95 19.06 22.45
CA HIS A 695 23.34 18.82 22.08
C HIS A 695 23.47 17.91 20.82
N GLY A 696 24.68 17.83 20.25
CA GLY A 696 24.98 16.95 19.12
C GLY A 696 24.69 15.48 19.42
N GLY A 697 23.98 14.80 18.54
CA GLY A 697 23.49 13.43 18.72
C GLY A 697 22.06 13.32 19.27
N ASP A 698 21.52 14.37 19.89
CA ASP A 698 20.15 14.38 20.42
C ASP A 698 19.09 14.39 19.31
N THR A 699 17.90 13.87 19.64
CA THR A 699 16.68 14.02 18.84
C THR A 699 15.77 15.08 19.43
N LEU A 700 15.24 15.94 18.56
CA LEU A 700 14.28 16.99 18.88
C LEU A 700 12.99 16.73 18.11
N GLU A 701 11.86 16.66 18.81
CA GLU A 701 10.54 16.63 18.18
C GLU A 701 9.89 18.00 18.29
N MET A 702 9.21 18.43 17.23
CA MET A 702 8.56 19.74 17.17
C MET A 702 7.12 19.67 16.66
N ALA A 703 6.24 20.55 17.13
CA ALA A 703 4.92 20.74 16.54
C ALA A 703 4.63 22.24 16.40
N LEU A 704 4.06 22.65 15.27
CA LEU A 704 3.66 24.02 15.02
C LEU A 704 2.17 24.19 15.29
N ILE A 705 1.82 25.08 16.22
CA ILE A 705 0.45 25.50 16.48
C ILE A 705 0.26 26.94 15.99
N VAL A 706 -0.76 27.14 15.16
CA VAL A 706 -1.21 28.46 14.74
C VAL A 706 -2.32 28.89 15.69
N SER A 707 -2.14 30.05 16.31
CA SER A 707 -3.07 30.62 17.28
C SER A 707 -3.69 31.91 16.73
N ARG A 708 -4.96 32.15 17.04
CA ARG A 708 -5.64 33.43 16.85
C ARG A 708 -6.29 33.86 18.15
N GLU A 709 -5.89 35.01 18.66
CA GLU A 709 -6.38 35.56 19.94
C GLU A 709 -6.28 34.56 21.12
N GLY A 710 -5.20 33.76 21.13
CA GLY A 710 -4.91 32.81 22.22
C GLY A 710 -5.62 31.46 22.11
N ARG A 711 -6.28 31.16 20.99
CA ARG A 711 -6.87 29.85 20.69
C ARG A 711 -6.18 29.21 19.49
N ASP A 712 -5.89 27.92 19.56
CA ASP A 712 -5.41 27.16 18.42
C ASP A 712 -6.47 27.11 17.31
N ILE A 713 -6.03 27.24 16.07
CA ILE A 713 -6.89 27.17 14.87
C ILE A 713 -6.34 26.21 13.82
N GLU A 714 -5.05 25.86 13.90
CA GLU A 714 -4.39 24.94 12.99
C GLU A 714 -3.15 24.34 13.68
N GLN A 715 -2.96 23.03 13.52
CA GLN A 715 -1.81 22.30 14.05
C GLN A 715 -1.08 21.59 12.91
N VAL A 716 0.25 21.66 12.92
CA VAL A 716 1.12 21.07 11.89
C VAL A 716 2.27 20.27 12.54
N PRO A 717 2.33 18.95 12.35
CA PRO A 717 1.35 18.09 11.66
C PRO A 717 0.08 17.88 12.50
N PRO A 718 -1.10 17.58 11.89
CA PRO A 718 -2.38 17.41 12.60
C PRO A 718 -2.39 16.21 13.57
N ALA A 719 -1.44 15.28 13.41
CA ALA A 719 -1.11 14.26 14.39
C ALA A 719 0.40 13.98 14.34
N GLY A 720 1.01 13.76 15.51
CA GLY A 720 2.44 13.49 15.66
C GLY A 720 3.32 14.75 15.68
N SER A 721 4.60 14.57 15.37
CA SER A 721 5.64 15.60 15.52
C SER A 721 6.53 15.69 14.27
N LEU A 722 7.21 16.82 14.08
CA LEU A 722 8.33 17.04 13.17
C LEU A 722 9.65 16.65 13.89
N GLY A 723 10.16 15.46 13.60
CA GLY A 723 11.39 14.95 14.20
C GLY A 723 12.65 15.45 13.49
N LEU A 724 13.66 15.83 14.27
CA LEU A 724 14.95 16.36 13.85
C LEU A 724 16.08 15.70 14.66
N ARG A 725 17.13 15.20 14.00
CA ARG A 725 18.35 14.70 14.67
C ARG A 725 19.47 15.72 14.52
N ILE A 726 20.16 16.02 15.62
CA ILE A 726 21.27 16.97 15.62
C ILE A 726 22.56 16.22 15.25
N PRO A 727 23.29 16.62 14.19
CA PRO A 727 24.52 15.96 13.76
C PRO A 727 25.58 15.86 14.87
N ALA A 728 26.34 14.75 14.88
CA ALA A 728 27.51 14.55 15.74
C ALA A 728 28.76 14.35 14.85
N ASP A 729 29.93 14.82 15.28
CA ASP A 729 31.19 14.67 14.53
C ASP A 729 31.59 13.18 14.43
N GLY A 730 31.51 12.59 13.23
CA GLY A 730 31.90 11.21 12.96
C GLY A 730 33.06 11.14 11.97
N ALA A 731 34.26 10.78 12.44
CA ALA A 731 35.40 10.45 11.58
C ALA A 731 35.37 8.95 11.23
N LEU A 732 35.56 8.62 9.95
CA LEU A 732 35.79 7.27 9.45
C LEU A 732 37.13 6.74 9.98
N VAL A 733 37.11 5.59 10.67
CA VAL A 733 38.31 4.90 11.16
C VAL A 733 38.81 3.93 10.09
N GLU A 734 40.01 4.16 9.54
CA GLU A 734 40.78 3.11 8.86
C GLU A 734 41.37 2.16 9.90
N ALA A 735 41.14 0.85 9.77
CA ALA A 735 41.72 -0.16 10.64
C ALA A 735 42.96 -0.82 9.99
N PRO A 736 44.00 -1.18 10.78
CA PRO A 736 45.26 -1.74 10.30
C PRO A 736 45.11 -3.23 9.91
N GLY A 737 45.86 -3.72 8.91
CA GLY A 737 45.93 -5.15 8.58
C GLY A 737 46.88 -5.95 9.49
N PRO A 738 47.03 -7.29 9.28
CA PRO A 738 45.99 -8.31 9.27
C PRO A 738 46.10 -9.18 10.54
N LYS A 739 45.04 -9.25 11.34
CA LYS A 739 44.78 -10.43 12.17
C LYS A 739 44.08 -11.47 11.30
N GLN A 740 44.53 -12.72 11.35
CA GLN A 740 43.79 -13.83 10.75
C GLN A 740 42.40 -13.92 11.39
N LEU A 741 41.37 -13.50 10.67
CA LEU A 741 39.97 -13.63 11.09
C LEU A 741 39.44 -15.06 10.98
N LYS A 742 38.60 -15.46 11.94
CA LYS A 742 37.71 -16.62 11.88
C LYS A 742 36.33 -16.18 11.41
N VAL A 743 35.89 -16.66 10.25
CA VAL A 743 34.61 -16.28 9.64
C VAL A 743 33.73 -17.52 9.52
N LEU A 744 32.53 -17.45 10.09
CA LEU A 744 31.49 -18.44 9.86
C LEU A 744 30.47 -17.88 8.88
N VAL A 745 30.44 -18.42 7.67
CA VAL A 745 29.47 -18.06 6.64
C VAL A 745 28.20 -18.87 6.85
N ALA A 746 27.09 -18.19 7.14
CA ALA A 746 25.77 -18.77 7.34
C ALA A 746 24.90 -18.53 6.10
N THR A 747 24.52 -19.60 5.42
CA THR A 747 23.77 -19.53 4.16
C THR A 747 22.76 -20.66 4.06
N SER A 748 21.65 -20.43 3.36
CA SER A 748 20.70 -21.47 3.01
C SER A 748 21.13 -22.28 1.79
N GLU A 749 22.08 -21.78 0.99
CA GLU A 749 22.54 -22.43 -0.25
C GLU A 749 24.08 -22.35 -0.39
N LEU A 750 24.68 -23.42 -0.92
CA LEU A 750 26.12 -23.51 -1.19
C LEU A 750 26.39 -24.51 -2.32
N ALA A 751 27.01 -24.06 -3.41
CA ALA A 751 27.40 -24.97 -4.50
C ALA A 751 28.62 -25.84 -4.08
N PRO A 752 28.65 -27.14 -4.40
CA PRO A 752 27.68 -27.91 -5.19
C PRO A 752 26.62 -28.67 -4.34
N PHE A 753 26.53 -28.41 -3.04
CA PHE A 753 25.69 -29.19 -2.12
C PHE A 753 24.20 -28.88 -2.25
N ALA A 754 23.85 -27.60 -2.23
CA ALA A 754 22.46 -27.14 -2.31
C ALA A 754 22.40 -25.82 -3.08
N LYS A 755 21.65 -25.79 -4.18
CA LYS A 755 21.58 -24.64 -5.10
C LYS A 755 20.17 -24.45 -5.63
N SER A 756 19.61 -23.26 -5.41
CA SER A 756 18.36 -22.80 -6.03
C SER A 756 18.59 -21.55 -6.89
N GLY A 757 19.58 -20.71 -6.54
CA GLY A 757 19.92 -19.49 -7.26
C GLY A 757 21.41 -19.16 -7.30
N GLY A 758 21.74 -17.91 -7.61
CA GLY A 758 23.12 -17.42 -7.70
C GLY A 758 23.81 -17.24 -6.34
N VAL A 759 23.05 -17.20 -5.25
CA VAL A 759 23.57 -17.10 -3.87
C VAL A 759 24.51 -18.25 -3.56
N ALA A 760 24.19 -19.47 -4.00
CA ALA A 760 25.02 -20.66 -3.80
C ALA A 760 26.43 -20.51 -4.41
N ASP A 761 26.52 -19.89 -5.59
CA ASP A 761 27.80 -19.67 -6.29
C ASP A 761 28.59 -18.54 -5.63
N VAL A 762 27.91 -17.46 -5.23
CA VAL A 762 28.53 -16.33 -4.52
C VAL A 762 29.10 -16.79 -3.18
N ALA A 763 28.31 -17.47 -2.35
CA ALA A 763 28.73 -17.96 -1.04
C ALA A 763 29.93 -18.90 -1.16
N ALA A 764 29.92 -19.84 -2.12
CA ALA A 764 31.03 -20.76 -2.33
C ALA A 764 32.30 -20.04 -2.77
N SER A 765 32.20 -19.18 -3.77
CA SER A 765 33.37 -18.53 -4.39
C SER A 765 34.00 -17.48 -3.46
N LEU A 766 33.19 -16.65 -2.81
CA LEU A 766 33.67 -15.68 -1.83
C LEU A 766 34.35 -16.38 -0.65
N SER A 767 33.78 -17.47 -0.14
CA SER A 767 34.36 -18.20 0.99
C SER A 767 35.71 -18.85 0.65
N LYS A 768 35.85 -19.43 -0.55
CA LYS A 768 37.15 -19.92 -1.06
C LYS A 768 38.17 -18.79 -1.14
N GLU A 769 37.77 -17.63 -1.65
CA GLU A 769 38.68 -16.50 -1.83
C GLU A 769 39.13 -15.89 -0.50
N LEU A 770 38.21 -15.73 0.46
CA LEU A 770 38.55 -15.31 1.82
C LEU A 770 39.55 -16.28 2.48
N ARG A 771 39.40 -17.58 2.24
CA ARG A 771 40.36 -18.59 2.71
C ARG A 771 41.72 -18.44 2.00
N ARG A 772 41.72 -18.15 0.70
CA ARG A 772 42.95 -17.88 -0.09
C ARG A 772 43.70 -16.65 0.42
N LEU A 773 42.97 -15.65 0.93
CA LEU A 773 43.55 -14.48 1.61
C LEU A 773 44.12 -14.80 3.02
N GLY A 774 43.98 -16.04 3.50
CA GLY A 774 44.59 -16.53 4.74
C GLY A 774 43.66 -16.62 5.95
N HIS A 775 42.36 -16.36 5.80
CA HIS A 775 41.38 -16.41 6.89
C HIS A 775 40.90 -17.84 7.21
N ASP A 776 40.53 -18.14 8.46
CA ASP A 776 39.85 -19.40 8.82
C ASP A 776 38.36 -19.27 8.50
N VAL A 777 38.00 -19.66 7.28
CA VAL A 777 36.61 -19.61 6.79
C VAL A 777 35.98 -20.99 6.89
N ARG A 778 34.80 -21.03 7.52
CA ARG A 778 33.91 -22.20 7.58
C ARG A 778 32.52 -21.80 7.11
N VAL A 779 31.78 -22.74 6.56
CA VAL A 779 30.41 -22.48 6.08
C VAL A 779 29.43 -23.38 6.83
N VAL A 780 28.23 -22.89 7.08
CA VAL A 780 27.14 -23.67 7.66
C VAL A 780 25.85 -23.48 6.85
N LEU A 781 25.15 -24.59 6.62
CA LEU A 781 23.84 -24.63 5.93
C LEU A 781 22.97 -25.78 6.45
N PRO A 782 21.65 -25.80 6.17
CA PRO A 782 20.81 -26.95 6.47
C PRO A 782 21.17 -28.18 5.62
N ARG A 783 21.02 -29.39 6.18
CA ARG A 783 21.13 -30.64 5.41
C ARG A 783 19.82 -30.98 4.71
N TYR A 784 19.58 -30.37 3.55
CA TYR A 784 18.43 -30.73 2.72
C TYR A 784 18.54 -32.16 2.18
N ARG A 785 17.41 -32.76 1.79
CA ARG A 785 17.34 -34.09 1.16
C ARG A 785 18.37 -34.30 0.04
N GLN A 786 18.57 -33.29 -0.81
CA GLN A 786 19.50 -33.35 -1.95
C GLN A 786 20.99 -33.43 -1.54
N VAL A 787 21.31 -33.10 -0.29
CA VAL A 787 22.67 -33.22 0.25
C VAL A 787 22.89 -34.67 0.69
N ASP A 788 23.41 -35.47 -0.23
CA ASP A 788 23.69 -36.88 0.00
C ASP A 788 24.95 -37.08 0.86
N ILE A 789 24.78 -37.77 1.99
CA ILE A 789 25.83 -38.02 2.99
C ILE A 789 26.98 -38.84 2.38
N GLY A 790 26.68 -39.89 1.61
CA GLY A 790 27.67 -40.80 1.06
C GLY A 790 28.46 -40.17 -0.08
N LYS A 791 27.77 -39.51 -1.01
CA LYS A 791 28.35 -38.79 -2.17
C LYS A 791 29.32 -37.70 -1.73
N HIS A 792 28.99 -36.97 -0.67
CA HIS A 792 29.79 -35.86 -0.17
C HIS A 792 30.70 -36.24 1.01
N GLY A 793 30.70 -37.50 1.44
CA GLY A 793 31.55 -38.00 2.53
C GLY A 793 31.31 -37.30 3.87
N LEU A 794 30.06 -36.93 4.16
CA LEU A 794 29.71 -36.17 5.36
C LEU A 794 29.85 -37.03 6.62
N LYS A 795 30.52 -36.48 7.65
CA LYS A 795 30.76 -37.17 8.93
C LYS A 795 30.00 -36.48 10.05
N PRO A 796 29.20 -37.19 10.86
CA PRO A 796 28.61 -36.57 12.03
C PRO A 796 29.72 -36.21 13.02
N VAL A 797 29.76 -34.96 13.46
CA VAL A 797 30.73 -34.44 14.44
C VAL A 797 30.08 -34.08 15.77
N ILE A 798 28.76 -33.82 15.77
CA ILE A 798 27.94 -33.69 16.97
C ILE A 798 26.66 -34.48 16.79
N HIS A 799 26.31 -35.27 17.79
CA HIS A 799 25.05 -36.00 17.88
C HIS A 799 24.15 -35.35 18.94
N ASP A 800 22.85 -35.38 18.71
CA ASP A 800 21.81 -34.98 19.67
C ASP A 800 22.02 -33.58 20.27
N LEU A 801 22.50 -32.61 19.48
CA LEU A 801 22.66 -31.22 19.90
C LEU A 801 21.28 -30.66 20.30
N PRO A 802 21.06 -30.26 21.57
CA PRO A 802 19.77 -29.77 21.99
C PRO A 802 19.52 -28.35 21.45
N VAL A 803 18.56 -28.21 20.53
CA VAL A 803 18.22 -26.90 19.95
C VAL A 803 16.84 -26.44 20.44
N PRO A 804 16.75 -25.30 21.15
CA PRO A 804 15.47 -24.75 21.58
C PRO A 804 14.62 -24.27 20.39
N LEU A 805 13.36 -24.69 20.34
CA LEU A 805 12.37 -24.27 19.36
C LEU A 805 11.02 -24.08 20.06
N GLY A 806 10.73 -22.84 20.46
CA GLY A 806 9.61 -22.51 21.33
C GLY A 806 9.75 -23.16 22.70
N ALA A 807 8.70 -23.86 23.15
CA ALA A 807 8.70 -24.60 24.42
C ALA A 807 9.38 -25.98 24.33
N GLN A 808 9.78 -26.40 23.12
CA GLN A 808 10.37 -27.72 22.90
C GLN A 808 11.88 -27.60 22.66
N THR A 809 12.60 -28.69 22.91
CA THR A 809 13.99 -28.86 22.48
C THR A 809 14.01 -29.97 21.44
N VAL A 810 14.51 -29.66 20.24
CA VAL A 810 14.57 -30.59 19.11
C VAL A 810 16.04 -30.88 18.81
N ALA A 811 16.43 -32.15 18.84
CA ALA A 811 17.81 -32.58 18.64
C ALA A 811 18.28 -32.35 17.18
N ALA A 812 19.46 -31.74 17.01
CA ALA A 812 20.16 -31.64 15.72
C ALA A 812 21.34 -32.60 15.67
N THR A 813 21.64 -33.14 14.49
CA THR A 813 22.96 -33.73 14.19
C THR A 813 23.75 -32.74 13.35
N ILE A 814 24.98 -32.44 13.73
CA ILE A 814 25.87 -31.60 12.93
C ILE A 814 26.80 -32.49 12.14
N PHE A 815 26.70 -32.45 10.81
CA PHE A 815 27.64 -33.12 9.92
C PHE A 815 28.75 -32.17 9.46
N GLU A 816 29.97 -32.68 9.32
CA GLU A 816 31.09 -32.00 8.69
C GLU A 816 31.35 -32.61 7.30
N GLY A 817 31.47 -31.74 6.30
CA GLY A 817 31.96 -32.05 4.96
C GLY A 817 33.07 -31.09 4.54
N ARG A 818 33.49 -31.19 3.28
CA ARG A 818 34.58 -30.39 2.71
C ARG A 818 34.24 -29.85 1.33
N LEU A 819 34.58 -28.58 1.09
CA LEU A 819 34.63 -27.98 -0.24
C LEU A 819 36.08 -27.55 -0.52
N GLY A 820 36.82 -28.39 -1.25
CA GLY A 820 38.28 -28.28 -1.27
C GLY A 820 38.84 -28.44 0.15
N GLU A 821 39.61 -27.46 0.62
CA GLU A 821 40.14 -27.46 1.99
C GLU A 821 39.17 -26.86 3.04
N MET A 822 38.11 -26.19 2.58
CA MET A 822 37.17 -25.48 3.45
C MET A 822 36.24 -26.44 4.20
N VAL A 823 36.06 -26.19 5.49
CA VAL A 823 35.12 -26.93 6.34
C VAL A 823 33.70 -26.46 6.06
N VAL A 824 32.78 -27.41 5.87
CA VAL A 824 31.35 -27.12 5.69
C VAL A 824 30.56 -27.92 6.71
N TYR A 825 29.75 -27.24 7.53
CA TYR A 825 28.86 -27.85 8.50
C TYR A 825 27.43 -27.92 7.97
N PHE A 826 26.76 -29.03 8.24
CA PHE A 826 25.37 -29.24 7.87
C PHE A 826 24.53 -29.48 9.11
N VAL A 827 23.55 -28.61 9.35
CA VAL A 827 22.55 -28.80 10.40
C VAL A 827 21.51 -29.79 9.90
N ASP A 828 21.55 -31.01 10.42
CA ASP A 828 20.59 -32.05 10.08
C ASP A 828 19.46 -32.15 11.12
N CYS A 829 18.25 -32.09 10.61
CA CYS A 829 17.00 -32.32 11.32
C CYS A 829 16.02 -32.86 10.27
N PRO A 830 15.95 -34.19 10.07
CA PRO A 830 15.16 -34.76 8.98
C PRO A 830 13.69 -34.34 9.00
N THR A 831 13.11 -34.12 10.18
CA THR A 831 11.74 -33.62 10.32
C THR A 831 11.54 -32.23 9.73
N LEU A 832 12.59 -31.41 9.56
CA LEU A 832 12.52 -30.05 9.01
C LEU A 832 13.17 -29.93 7.62
N TYR A 833 14.21 -30.71 7.31
CA TYR A 833 15.02 -30.51 6.10
C TYR A 833 14.97 -31.68 5.10
N ASP A 834 14.45 -32.85 5.48
CA ASP A 834 14.22 -33.95 4.54
C ASP A 834 12.91 -33.71 3.75
N ARG A 835 12.99 -32.87 2.71
CA ARG A 835 11.88 -32.41 1.86
C ARG A 835 12.27 -32.35 0.38
N ASP A 836 11.27 -32.29 -0.50
CA ASP A 836 11.46 -32.22 -1.97
C ASP A 836 11.96 -30.85 -2.48
N GLY A 837 12.13 -29.87 -1.60
CA GLY A 837 12.60 -28.53 -1.94
C GLY A 837 13.26 -27.83 -0.75
N MET A 838 13.88 -26.68 -1.02
CA MET A 838 14.58 -25.87 -0.01
C MET A 838 13.63 -24.90 0.71
N PHE A 839 12.71 -24.26 -0.01
CA PHE A 839 11.78 -23.23 0.50
C PHE A 839 10.35 -23.48 -0.01
N GLY A 840 9.38 -22.71 0.48
CA GLY A 840 7.98 -22.73 0.04
C GLY A 840 7.08 -23.63 0.89
N PHE A 841 7.51 -23.96 2.11
CA PHE A 841 6.76 -24.81 3.03
C PHE A 841 6.09 -23.95 4.12
N GLY A 842 4.92 -24.39 4.59
CA GLY A 842 4.14 -23.64 5.58
C GLY A 842 4.80 -23.47 6.95
N ASP A 843 5.89 -24.21 7.21
CA ASP A 843 6.72 -24.17 8.42
C ASP A 843 8.10 -23.54 8.18
N ASP A 844 8.27 -22.75 7.11
CA ASP A 844 9.53 -22.06 6.79
C ASP A 844 10.00 -21.11 7.90
N ASP A 845 9.09 -20.59 8.72
CA ASP A 845 9.39 -19.84 9.92
C ASP A 845 10.15 -20.70 10.95
N ALA A 846 9.61 -21.87 11.28
CA ALA A 846 10.23 -22.82 12.20
C ALA A 846 11.57 -23.32 11.66
N ARG A 847 11.68 -23.55 10.35
CA ARG A 847 12.90 -24.04 9.69
C ARG A 847 14.03 -23.00 9.72
N SER A 848 13.72 -21.73 9.49
CA SER A 848 14.66 -20.60 9.59
C SER A 848 15.08 -20.33 11.03
N VAL A 849 14.13 -20.35 11.97
CA VAL A 849 14.39 -20.17 13.40
C VAL A 849 15.26 -21.30 13.93
N TYR A 850 14.92 -22.55 13.61
CA TYR A 850 15.66 -23.73 14.03
C TYR A 850 17.10 -23.69 13.50
N PHE A 851 17.30 -23.32 12.23
CA PHE A 851 18.64 -23.18 11.67
C PHE A 851 19.45 -22.12 12.41
N SER A 852 18.87 -20.94 12.64
CA SER A 852 19.53 -19.83 13.33
C SER A 852 19.90 -20.19 14.78
N ARG A 853 19.04 -20.94 15.48
CA ARG A 853 19.29 -21.49 16.82
C ARG A 853 20.38 -22.54 16.80
N ALA A 854 20.25 -23.57 15.96
CA ALA A 854 21.20 -24.68 15.86
C ALA A 854 22.61 -24.20 15.53
N LEU A 855 22.72 -23.18 14.66
CA LEU A 855 23.98 -22.51 14.33
C LEU A 855 24.66 -21.90 15.55
N LEU A 856 23.91 -21.27 16.47
CA LEU A 856 24.45 -20.67 17.68
C LEU A 856 24.77 -21.75 18.73
N GLU A 857 23.92 -22.77 18.87
CA GLU A 857 24.14 -23.90 19.80
C GLU A 857 25.35 -24.77 19.41
N MET A 858 25.69 -24.88 18.11
CA MET A 858 26.84 -25.68 17.69
C MET A 858 28.19 -25.02 17.97
N LEU A 859 28.26 -23.70 18.18
CA LEU A 859 29.56 -22.99 18.37
C LEU A 859 30.32 -23.51 19.61
N PRO A 860 29.70 -23.58 20.80
CA PRO A 860 30.37 -24.13 21.98
C PRO A 860 30.66 -25.63 21.83
N ALA A 861 29.74 -26.39 21.22
CA ALA A 861 29.89 -27.84 21.04
C ALA A 861 31.04 -28.22 20.08
N LEU A 862 31.34 -27.36 19.10
CA LEU A 862 32.49 -27.51 18.20
C LEU A 862 33.79 -26.91 18.75
N ASN A 863 33.74 -26.26 19.92
CA ASN A 863 34.84 -25.46 20.46
C ASN A 863 35.36 -24.45 19.42
N PHE A 864 34.44 -23.80 18.70
CA PHE A 864 34.72 -22.84 17.64
C PHE A 864 33.94 -21.55 17.83
N THR A 865 34.66 -20.46 18.12
CA THR A 865 34.10 -19.11 18.20
C THR A 865 34.61 -18.29 17.00
N PRO A 866 33.74 -17.90 16.05
CA PRO A 866 34.11 -17.01 14.96
C PRO A 866 34.27 -15.57 15.46
N ASP A 867 35.10 -14.77 14.79
CA ASP A 867 35.16 -13.32 15.00
C ASP A 867 33.93 -12.65 14.36
N VAL A 868 33.49 -13.17 13.21
CA VAL A 868 32.32 -12.69 12.46
C VAL A 868 31.46 -13.85 11.95
N ILE A 869 30.14 -13.77 12.14
CA ILE A 869 29.16 -14.56 11.38
C ILE A 869 28.70 -13.74 10.18
N HIS A 870 29.00 -14.24 8.98
CA HIS A 870 28.61 -13.63 7.72
C HIS A 870 27.33 -14.29 7.21
N ILE A 871 26.23 -13.54 7.28
CA ILE A 871 24.86 -14.01 7.07
C ILE A 871 24.43 -13.66 5.64
N HIS A 872 23.87 -14.63 4.92
CA HIS A 872 23.32 -14.41 3.59
C HIS A 872 21.78 -14.52 3.57
N ASP A 873 21.13 -13.44 3.17
CA ASP A 873 19.67 -13.29 3.01
C ASP A 873 18.85 -13.62 4.28
N TRP A 874 17.54 -13.78 4.10
CA TRP A 874 16.57 -13.85 5.19
C TRP A 874 16.68 -15.12 6.06
N PHE A 875 17.13 -16.26 5.51
CA PHE A 875 17.01 -17.55 6.18
C PHE A 875 17.80 -17.66 7.50
N PRO A 876 19.04 -17.12 7.62
CA PRO A 876 19.74 -16.98 8.89
C PRO A 876 19.67 -15.55 9.47
N ALA A 877 18.88 -14.64 8.90
CA ALA A 877 18.87 -13.22 9.29
C ALA A 877 18.38 -12.94 10.72
N LEU A 878 17.85 -13.95 11.42
CA LEU A 878 17.48 -13.82 12.82
C LEU A 878 18.68 -13.89 13.78
N VAL A 879 19.84 -14.40 13.33
CA VAL A 879 21.04 -14.57 14.16
C VAL A 879 21.46 -13.30 14.92
N PRO A 880 21.53 -12.09 14.33
CA PRO A 880 21.94 -10.89 15.06
C PRO A 880 20.95 -10.53 16.17
N ASN A 881 19.65 -10.72 15.91
CA ASN A 881 18.61 -10.50 16.91
C ASN A 881 18.71 -11.52 18.05
N LEU A 882 19.02 -12.79 17.74
CA LEU A 882 19.21 -13.84 18.74
C LEU A 882 20.45 -13.58 19.61
N ILE A 883 21.57 -13.15 19.03
CA ILE A 883 22.77 -12.77 19.79
C ILE A 883 22.45 -11.63 20.78
N GLU A 884 21.82 -10.56 20.30
CA GLU A 884 21.51 -9.37 21.10
C GLU A 884 20.53 -9.64 22.26
N ARG A 885 19.66 -10.66 22.13
CA ARG A 885 18.54 -10.86 23.06
C ARG A 885 18.62 -12.16 23.86
N VAL A 886 19.03 -13.26 23.23
CA VAL A 886 18.97 -14.61 23.78
C VAL A 886 20.36 -15.13 24.14
N TYR A 887 21.36 -14.90 23.29
CA TYR A 887 22.73 -15.40 23.44
C TYR A 887 23.68 -14.27 23.87
N THR A 888 23.29 -13.50 24.88
CA THR A 888 24.03 -12.31 25.35
C THR A 888 25.27 -12.65 26.17
N GLU A 889 25.39 -13.88 26.65
CA GLU A 889 26.49 -14.34 27.52
C GLU A 889 27.40 -15.35 26.80
N GLY A 890 28.65 -15.42 27.24
CA GLY A 890 29.64 -16.35 26.70
C GLY A 890 30.15 -15.98 25.30
N PRO A 891 30.91 -16.88 24.64
CA PRO A 891 31.60 -16.58 23.39
C PRO A 891 30.67 -16.19 22.23
N ALA A 892 29.40 -16.63 22.22
CA ALA A 892 28.42 -16.28 21.19
C ALA A 892 27.97 -14.81 21.26
N GLY A 893 27.88 -14.24 22.47
CA GLY A 893 27.53 -12.84 22.69
C GLY A 893 28.62 -11.86 22.24
N GLU A 894 29.82 -12.36 21.95
CA GLU A 894 30.96 -11.55 21.53
C GLU A 894 31.18 -11.49 20.01
N VAL A 895 30.43 -12.29 19.26
CA VAL A 895 30.59 -12.44 17.81
C VAL A 895 29.97 -11.26 17.07
N ALA A 896 30.70 -10.68 16.11
CA ALA A 896 30.15 -9.67 15.22
C ALA A 896 29.36 -10.30 14.06
N THR A 897 28.44 -9.54 13.47
CA THR A 897 27.50 -9.99 12.45
C THR A 897 27.55 -9.08 11.23
N ALA A 898 27.70 -9.69 10.06
CA ALA A 898 27.61 -9.00 8.78
C ALA A 898 26.50 -9.63 7.95
N LEU A 899 25.49 -8.85 7.55
CA LEU A 899 24.37 -9.34 6.73
C LEU A 899 24.53 -8.91 5.28
N THR A 900 24.66 -9.86 4.35
CA THR A 900 24.59 -9.61 2.91
C THR A 900 23.18 -9.87 2.37
N ILE A 901 22.59 -8.85 1.75
CA ILE A 901 21.33 -8.90 1.01
C ILE A 901 21.64 -9.12 -0.48
N HIS A 902 21.26 -10.27 -1.03
CA HIS A 902 21.39 -10.55 -2.47
C HIS A 902 20.17 -10.09 -3.26
N ASN A 903 19.01 -10.04 -2.60
CA ASN A 903 17.72 -9.68 -3.19
C ASN A 903 16.71 -9.32 -2.08
N LEU A 904 15.88 -8.30 -2.29
CA LEU A 904 14.86 -7.89 -1.32
C LEU A 904 13.48 -8.54 -1.53
N ALA A 905 13.27 -9.28 -2.63
CA ALA A 905 11.98 -9.91 -2.89
C ALA A 905 11.67 -11.07 -1.91
N ALA A 906 12.68 -11.68 -1.28
CA ALA A 906 12.50 -12.75 -0.29
C ALA A 906 12.95 -12.27 1.09
N GLN A 907 11.99 -11.93 1.95
CA GLN A 907 12.27 -11.26 3.23
C GLN A 907 12.01 -12.13 4.47
N GLY A 908 11.36 -13.30 4.30
CA GLY A 908 10.93 -14.13 5.43
C GLY A 908 9.92 -13.41 6.31
N VAL A 909 8.77 -13.03 5.73
CA VAL A 909 7.67 -12.38 6.45
C VAL A 909 6.76 -13.46 7.03
N PHE A 910 6.71 -13.52 8.35
CA PHE A 910 5.96 -14.53 9.10
C PHE A 910 5.04 -13.91 10.14
N GLY A 911 4.17 -14.74 10.72
CA GLY A 911 3.36 -14.38 11.88
C GLY A 911 4.19 -14.31 13.17
N PHE A 912 3.56 -13.78 14.23
CA PHE A 912 4.20 -13.64 15.55
C PHE A 912 4.76 -14.96 16.11
N GLY A 913 4.20 -16.11 15.71
CA GLY A 913 4.67 -17.45 16.09
C GLY A 913 6.17 -17.68 15.86
N ALA A 914 6.75 -17.07 14.83
CA ALA A 914 8.19 -17.12 14.57
C ALA A 914 9.03 -16.59 15.74
N LEU A 915 8.57 -15.53 16.43
CA LEU A 915 9.24 -14.99 17.62
C LEU A 915 9.09 -15.92 18.82
N THR A 916 7.93 -16.55 19.00
CA THR A 916 7.73 -17.56 20.05
C THR A 916 8.68 -18.73 19.84
N LEU A 917 8.77 -19.26 18.62
CA LEU A 917 9.72 -20.31 18.27
C LEU A 917 11.17 -19.87 18.54
N ALA A 918 11.50 -18.62 18.22
CA ALA A 918 12.81 -18.02 18.44
C ALA A 918 13.09 -17.63 19.89
N GLY A 919 12.11 -17.75 20.80
CA GLY A 919 12.23 -17.28 22.19
C GLY A 919 12.43 -15.77 22.31
N LEU A 920 11.97 -15.01 21.31
CA LEU A 920 12.06 -13.56 21.18
C LEU A 920 10.74 -12.84 21.47
N ASP A 921 9.68 -13.56 21.79
CA ASP A 921 8.32 -13.05 21.97
C ASP A 921 8.22 -11.97 23.06
N LYS A 922 9.05 -12.03 24.11
CA LYS A 922 9.08 -11.01 25.17
C LYS A 922 9.57 -9.64 24.71
N TRP A 923 10.25 -9.55 23.56
CA TRP A 923 10.72 -8.28 22.98
C TRP A 923 9.82 -7.77 21.85
N GLY A 924 8.76 -8.51 21.49
CA GLY A 924 7.75 -8.07 20.54
C GLY A 924 8.25 -7.81 19.12
N LEU A 925 7.44 -7.10 18.33
CA LEU A 925 7.76 -6.64 16.97
C LEU A 925 8.79 -5.52 16.99
N ILE A 926 9.58 -5.37 15.92
CA ILE A 926 10.39 -4.15 15.75
C ILE A 926 9.42 -3.01 15.43
N ARG A 927 9.42 -1.96 16.24
CA ARG A 927 8.59 -0.76 16.06
C ARG A 927 9.47 0.43 15.71
N VAL A 928 9.84 0.53 14.45
CA VAL A 928 10.71 1.61 13.93
C VAL A 928 9.90 2.75 13.31
N GLY A 929 8.57 2.68 13.36
CA GLY A 929 7.67 3.71 12.82
C GLY A 929 7.45 3.56 11.31
N ILE A 930 7.68 2.36 10.76
CA ILE A 930 7.58 2.08 9.32
C ILE A 930 6.29 1.29 9.07
N PRO A 931 5.28 1.90 8.42
CA PRO A 931 4.02 1.24 8.09
C PRO A 931 4.25 -0.04 7.28
N GLY A 932 3.70 -1.15 7.74
CA GLY A 932 3.86 -2.47 7.10
C GLY A 932 4.94 -3.35 7.72
N LEU A 933 6.03 -2.76 8.24
CA LEU A 933 7.07 -3.50 8.97
C LEU A 933 6.73 -3.66 10.47
N ASP A 934 6.10 -2.64 11.06
CA ASP A 934 5.78 -2.60 12.50
C ASP A 934 4.73 -3.65 12.94
N ASN A 935 4.02 -4.27 11.99
CA ASN A 935 2.90 -5.19 12.25
C ASN A 935 3.16 -6.64 11.83
N VAL A 936 4.37 -6.98 11.37
CA VAL A 936 4.73 -8.31 10.87
C VAL A 936 6.08 -8.77 11.41
N VAL A 937 6.34 -10.07 11.42
CA VAL A 937 7.69 -10.59 11.71
C VAL A 937 8.45 -10.68 10.40
N ASN A 938 9.20 -9.63 10.06
CA ASN A 938 10.10 -9.64 8.92
C ASN A 938 11.50 -10.08 9.38
N VAL A 939 11.92 -11.30 9.05
CA VAL A 939 13.20 -11.86 9.51
C VAL A 939 14.38 -11.12 8.89
N LEU A 940 14.30 -10.76 7.60
CA LEU A 940 15.33 -9.95 6.95
C LEU A 940 15.40 -8.54 7.54
N GLY A 941 14.24 -7.90 7.77
CA GLY A 941 14.16 -6.60 8.43
C GLY A 941 14.77 -6.62 9.83
N ARG A 942 14.57 -7.70 10.60
CA ARG A 942 15.27 -7.93 11.88
C ARG A 942 16.77 -8.03 11.71
N GLY A 943 17.23 -8.78 10.70
CA GLY A 943 18.64 -8.86 10.37
C GLY A 943 19.23 -7.47 10.07
N ILE A 944 18.56 -6.67 9.24
CA ILE A 944 19.00 -5.30 8.90
C ILE A 944 19.08 -4.44 10.16
N HIS A 945 18.06 -4.50 11.02
CA HIS A 945 18.01 -3.69 12.23
C HIS A 945 19.11 -4.06 13.24
N TYR A 946 19.34 -5.36 13.48
CA TYR A 946 20.24 -5.84 14.54
C TYR A 946 21.68 -6.14 14.10
N ALA A 947 21.96 -6.35 12.82
CA ALA A 947 23.32 -6.63 12.36
C ALA A 947 24.28 -5.46 12.64
N ASP A 948 25.56 -5.78 12.90
CA ASP A 948 26.61 -4.77 13.09
C ASP A 948 26.85 -3.98 11.80
N VAL A 949 26.88 -4.68 10.67
CA VAL A 949 26.94 -4.10 9.33
C VAL A 949 26.02 -4.85 8.39
N VAL A 950 25.49 -4.12 7.41
CA VAL A 950 24.64 -4.64 6.34
C VAL A 950 25.32 -4.32 5.02
N ASN A 951 25.36 -5.26 4.09
CA ASN A 951 25.79 -4.97 2.73
C ASN A 951 24.84 -5.56 1.70
N THR A 952 24.92 -5.04 0.48
CA THR A 952 24.32 -5.67 -0.69
C THR A 952 25.35 -5.81 -1.81
N VAL A 953 24.96 -6.45 -2.91
CA VAL A 953 25.86 -7.00 -3.94
C VAL A 953 26.26 -6.00 -5.02
N SER A 954 25.99 -4.70 -4.83
CA SER A 954 26.50 -3.60 -5.64
C SER A 954 26.33 -2.24 -4.93
N GLU A 955 27.10 -1.23 -5.34
CA GLU A 955 27.04 0.14 -4.81
C GLU A 955 25.79 0.86 -5.29
N ARG A 956 25.50 0.77 -6.59
CA ARG A 956 24.30 1.35 -7.17
C ARG A 956 23.04 0.73 -6.56
N TYR A 957 23.01 -0.59 -6.39
CA TYR A 957 21.86 -1.26 -5.78
C TYR A 957 21.70 -0.86 -4.31
N ALA A 958 22.79 -0.68 -3.55
CA ALA A 958 22.73 -0.16 -2.18
C ALA A 958 22.05 1.21 -2.08
N ALA A 959 22.25 2.07 -3.09
CA ALA A 959 21.54 3.35 -3.18
C ALA A 959 20.08 3.18 -3.65
N GLU A 960 19.85 2.33 -4.65
CA GLU A 960 18.52 2.08 -5.22
C GLU A 960 17.55 1.50 -4.18
N ILE A 961 17.97 0.52 -3.37
CA ILE A 961 17.11 -0.14 -2.36
C ILE A 961 16.70 0.76 -1.20
N GLN A 962 17.29 1.94 -1.06
CA GLN A 962 16.86 2.96 -0.09
C GLN A 962 15.70 3.81 -0.63
N THR A 963 15.29 3.56 -1.87
CA THR A 963 14.13 4.19 -2.51
C THR A 963 12.93 3.24 -2.52
N PRO A 964 11.69 3.74 -2.48
CA PRO A 964 10.49 2.90 -2.51
C PRO A 964 10.38 1.99 -3.74
N GLU A 965 10.93 2.40 -4.89
CA GLU A 965 10.87 1.65 -6.14
C GLU A 965 11.60 0.29 -6.07
N PHE A 966 12.72 0.22 -5.33
CA PHE A 966 13.56 -0.97 -5.26
C PHE A 966 13.66 -1.60 -3.86
N GLY A 967 13.21 -0.89 -2.82
CA GLY A 967 13.38 -1.35 -1.44
C GLY A 967 12.34 -2.32 -0.92
N GLU A 968 11.32 -2.68 -1.72
CA GLU A 968 10.33 -3.73 -1.39
C GLU A 968 9.68 -3.56 0.00
N GLY A 969 9.41 -2.31 0.41
CA GLY A 969 8.85 -1.98 1.73
C GLY A 969 9.85 -1.97 2.90
N LEU A 970 11.13 -2.22 2.63
CA LEU A 970 12.24 -2.09 3.58
C LEU A 970 13.09 -0.83 3.32
N ASP A 971 12.74 0.02 2.35
CA ASP A 971 13.52 1.20 1.97
C ASP A 971 13.71 2.18 3.11
N GLU A 972 12.67 2.44 3.90
CA GLU A 972 12.77 3.31 5.09
C GLU A 972 13.67 2.70 6.18
N LEU A 973 13.64 1.37 6.33
CA LEU A 973 14.48 0.66 7.29
C LEU A 973 15.94 0.73 6.84
N LEU A 974 16.20 0.51 5.55
CA LEU A 974 17.53 0.61 4.96
C LEU A 974 18.06 2.04 5.04
N ARG A 975 17.22 3.05 4.77
CA ARG A 975 17.58 4.47 4.86
C ARG A 975 17.89 4.90 6.30
N SER A 976 17.12 4.44 7.29
CA SER A 976 17.41 4.70 8.71
C SER A 976 18.70 4.01 9.19
N HIS A 977 19.14 2.96 8.49
CA HIS A 977 20.39 2.25 8.75
C HIS A 977 21.46 2.51 7.67
N ALA A 978 21.36 3.61 6.91
CA ALA A 978 22.28 3.92 5.82
C ALA A 978 23.75 4.00 6.26
N HIS A 979 23.99 4.44 7.51
CA HIS A 979 25.32 4.53 8.13
C HIS A 979 26.06 3.18 8.23
N LYS A 980 25.34 2.05 8.20
CA LYS A 980 25.89 0.70 8.25
C LYS A 980 25.56 -0.13 7.00
N LEU A 981 25.03 0.50 5.95
CA LEU A 981 24.69 -0.15 4.68
C LEU A 981 25.81 0.07 3.65
N HIS A 982 26.37 -1.02 3.13
CA HIS A 982 27.49 -0.99 2.19
C HIS A 982 27.14 -1.69 0.86
N GLY A 983 27.67 -1.22 -0.26
CA GLY A 983 27.60 -1.92 -1.53
C GLY A 983 28.94 -2.57 -1.89
N ILE A 984 28.96 -3.86 -2.18
CA ILE A 984 30.15 -4.58 -2.63
C ILE A 984 29.79 -5.41 -3.86
N VAL A 985 30.38 -5.06 -5.00
CA VAL A 985 30.15 -5.75 -6.28
C VAL A 985 30.63 -7.20 -6.21
N ASN A 986 29.83 -8.13 -6.72
CA ASN A 986 30.19 -9.55 -6.82
C ASN A 986 31.39 -9.80 -7.75
N GLY A 987 32.06 -10.94 -7.55
CA GLY A 987 33.05 -11.49 -8.49
C GLY A 987 32.57 -12.81 -9.11
N ILE A 988 33.42 -13.39 -9.98
CA ILE A 988 33.25 -14.75 -10.51
C ILE A 988 34.46 -15.63 -10.16
N ASP A 989 34.24 -16.95 -10.10
CA ASP A 989 35.28 -17.95 -9.84
C ASP A 989 36.06 -18.22 -11.15
N TYR A 990 37.31 -17.78 -11.23
CA TYR A 990 38.18 -17.99 -12.40
C TYR A 990 38.65 -19.45 -12.53
N GLU A 991 38.45 -20.32 -11.54
CA GLU A 991 38.67 -21.76 -11.73
C GLU A 991 37.57 -22.40 -12.57
N ILE A 992 36.36 -21.84 -12.50
CA ILE A 992 35.18 -22.31 -13.25
C ILE A 992 35.07 -21.58 -14.59
N PHE A 993 35.28 -20.26 -14.57
CA PHE A 993 35.04 -19.35 -15.69
C PHE A 993 36.35 -18.82 -16.26
N ASP A 994 37.07 -19.67 -17.00
CA ASP A 994 38.33 -19.30 -17.66
C ASP A 994 38.40 -19.82 -19.11
N PRO A 995 38.23 -18.97 -20.13
CA PRO A 995 38.26 -19.42 -21.53
C PRO A 995 39.61 -20.02 -21.96
N HIS A 996 40.68 -19.88 -21.17
CA HIS A 996 41.94 -20.54 -21.44
C HIS A 996 41.95 -22.03 -21.03
N ARG A 997 41.07 -22.44 -20.10
CA ARG A 997 41.10 -23.76 -19.46
C ARG A 997 39.73 -24.43 -19.34
N ASP A 998 38.66 -23.74 -19.74
CA ASP A 998 37.29 -24.22 -19.59
C ASP A 998 37.09 -25.51 -20.41
N PRO A 999 36.83 -26.66 -19.76
CA PRO A 999 36.68 -27.93 -20.46
C PRO A 999 35.39 -28.02 -21.28
N ASN A 1000 34.44 -27.09 -21.08
CA ASN A 1000 33.13 -27.12 -21.73
C ASN A 1000 33.12 -26.39 -23.07
N ILE A 1001 34.19 -25.68 -23.43
CA ILE A 1001 34.31 -24.95 -24.69
C ILE A 1001 35.27 -25.66 -25.66
N PRO A 1002 35.00 -25.63 -26.98
CA PRO A 1002 35.76 -26.42 -27.94
C PRO A 1002 37.14 -25.84 -28.28
N HIS A 1003 37.31 -24.54 -28.15
CA HIS A 1003 38.57 -23.85 -28.40
C HIS A 1003 38.90 -22.88 -27.27
N HIS A 1004 40.14 -22.94 -26.79
CA HIS A 1004 40.63 -22.08 -25.72
C HIS A 1004 41.26 -20.79 -26.26
N TYR A 1005 41.11 -19.71 -25.51
CA TYR A 1005 41.62 -18.39 -25.89
C TYR A 1005 41.89 -17.51 -24.67
N THR A 1006 42.60 -16.40 -24.89
CA THR A 1006 42.99 -15.44 -23.85
C THR A 1006 42.71 -14.01 -24.29
N ALA A 1007 42.80 -13.04 -23.38
CA ALA A 1007 42.66 -11.64 -23.72
C ALA A 1007 43.74 -11.12 -24.70
N SER A 1008 44.94 -11.73 -24.70
CA SER A 1008 46.01 -11.38 -25.64
C SER A 1008 45.85 -12.02 -27.03
N ALA A 1009 45.09 -13.12 -27.11
CA ALA A 1009 44.80 -13.85 -28.34
C ALA A 1009 43.33 -14.32 -28.37
N PRO A 1010 42.35 -13.41 -28.57
CA PRO A 1010 40.92 -13.73 -28.54
C PRO A 1010 40.40 -14.36 -29.85
N GLU A 1011 41.22 -14.45 -30.89
CA GLU A 1011 40.83 -14.89 -32.24
C GLU A 1011 40.13 -16.28 -32.27
N PRO A 1012 40.52 -17.28 -31.44
CA PRO A 1012 39.82 -18.57 -31.39
C PRO A 1012 38.37 -18.49 -30.91
N LYS A 1013 37.93 -17.38 -30.30
CA LYS A 1013 36.51 -17.15 -29.97
C LYS A 1013 35.60 -17.27 -31.19
N ALA A 1014 36.08 -16.86 -32.37
CA ALA A 1014 35.33 -16.98 -33.62
C ALA A 1014 35.07 -18.44 -34.02
N LEU A 1015 35.95 -19.37 -33.63
CA LEU A 1015 35.77 -20.81 -33.84
C LEU A 1015 34.68 -21.34 -32.89
N CYS A 1016 34.71 -20.95 -31.61
CA CYS A 1016 33.63 -21.27 -30.66
C CYS A 1016 32.26 -20.80 -31.16
N ARG A 1017 32.17 -19.61 -31.77
CA ARG A 1017 30.95 -19.10 -32.39
C ARG A 1017 30.47 -19.96 -33.57
N ALA A 1018 31.38 -20.35 -34.46
CA ALA A 1018 31.06 -21.19 -35.61
C ALA A 1018 30.56 -22.58 -35.18
N GLU A 1019 31.17 -23.17 -34.15
CA GLU A 1019 30.72 -24.43 -33.59
C GLU A 1019 29.37 -24.30 -32.89
N LEU A 1020 29.17 -23.27 -32.06
CA LEU A 1020 27.89 -23.03 -31.39
C LEU A 1020 26.72 -22.86 -32.38
N ARG A 1021 26.96 -22.14 -33.48
CA ARG A 1021 25.97 -22.03 -34.57
C ARG A 1021 25.62 -23.39 -35.16
N SER A 1022 26.63 -24.22 -35.40
CA SER A 1022 26.43 -25.56 -35.96
C SER A 1022 25.70 -26.49 -34.97
N GLU A 1023 26.05 -26.44 -33.68
CA GLU A 1023 25.41 -27.17 -32.59
C GLU A 1023 23.91 -26.83 -32.48
N LEU A 1024 23.56 -25.54 -32.61
CA LEU A 1024 22.19 -25.04 -32.45
C LEU A 1024 21.38 -24.95 -33.75
N GLY A 1025 21.95 -25.37 -34.89
CA GLY A 1025 21.27 -25.30 -36.19
C GLY A 1025 21.06 -23.88 -36.72
N LEU A 1026 21.90 -22.93 -36.31
CA LEU A 1026 21.90 -21.55 -36.80
C LEU A 1026 22.74 -21.41 -38.09
N GLU A 1027 22.35 -20.48 -38.97
CA GLU A 1027 23.08 -20.22 -40.21
C GLU A 1027 24.47 -19.61 -39.96
N GLN A 1028 25.44 -19.96 -40.81
CA GLN A 1028 26.77 -19.34 -40.80
C GLN A 1028 26.74 -18.03 -41.57
N VAL A 1029 26.43 -16.93 -40.86
CA VAL A 1029 26.34 -15.59 -41.43
C VAL A 1029 27.28 -14.59 -40.75
N ASP A 1030 27.67 -13.53 -41.46
CA ASP A 1030 28.46 -12.43 -40.90
C ASP A 1030 27.56 -11.39 -40.21
N ARG A 1031 26.81 -11.86 -39.21
CA ARG A 1031 25.94 -11.07 -38.32
C ARG A 1031 26.28 -11.41 -36.88
N PRO A 1032 26.06 -10.50 -35.90
CA PRO A 1032 26.33 -10.82 -34.51
C PRO A 1032 25.37 -11.89 -33.99
N LEU A 1033 25.90 -12.84 -33.20
CA LEU A 1033 25.11 -13.77 -32.41
C LEU A 1033 24.84 -13.17 -31.03
N CYS A 1034 23.59 -12.80 -30.79
CA CYS A 1034 23.12 -12.26 -29.52
C CYS A 1034 22.60 -13.39 -28.62
N ALA A 1035 23.00 -13.38 -27.36
CA ALA A 1035 22.66 -14.40 -26.39
C ALA A 1035 21.84 -13.82 -25.23
N MET A 1036 20.97 -14.66 -24.68
CA MET A 1036 20.33 -14.41 -23.40
C MET A 1036 20.46 -15.66 -22.52
N VAL A 1037 21.16 -15.51 -21.39
CA VAL A 1037 21.38 -16.57 -20.40
C VAL A 1037 20.73 -16.11 -19.09
N SER A 1038 19.46 -16.45 -18.88
CA SER A 1038 18.67 -15.88 -17.79
C SER A 1038 17.47 -16.75 -17.40
N ARG A 1039 16.89 -16.47 -16.23
CA ARG A 1039 15.50 -16.85 -15.94
C ARG A 1039 14.55 -16.02 -16.81
N LEU A 1040 13.45 -16.61 -17.26
CA LEU A 1040 12.53 -15.99 -18.22
C LEU A 1040 11.31 -15.38 -17.50
N TYR A 1041 11.50 -14.24 -16.84
CA TYR A 1041 10.44 -13.49 -16.13
C TYR A 1041 10.50 -12.01 -16.50
N ASP A 1042 9.40 -11.27 -16.30
CA ASP A 1042 9.29 -9.83 -16.61
C ASP A 1042 10.45 -9.01 -16.00
N VAL A 1043 10.87 -9.32 -14.76
CA VAL A 1043 11.96 -8.60 -14.07
C VAL A 1043 13.29 -8.64 -14.84
N LYS A 1044 13.47 -9.59 -15.77
CA LYS A 1044 14.65 -9.73 -16.63
C LYS A 1044 14.54 -8.98 -17.96
N GLY A 1045 13.51 -8.13 -18.12
CA GLY A 1045 13.32 -7.31 -19.32
C GLY A 1045 12.75 -8.06 -20.50
N LEU A 1046 12.10 -9.21 -20.27
CA LEU A 1046 11.60 -10.06 -21.36
C LEU A 1046 10.40 -9.43 -22.08
N ASP A 1047 9.66 -8.56 -21.41
CA ASP A 1047 8.64 -7.68 -21.97
C ASP A 1047 9.24 -6.67 -22.96
N LEU A 1048 10.44 -6.16 -22.70
CA LEU A 1048 11.18 -5.31 -23.66
C LEU A 1048 11.65 -6.12 -24.87
N VAL A 1049 12.20 -7.31 -24.61
CA VAL A 1049 12.66 -8.22 -25.68
C VAL A 1049 11.50 -8.61 -26.58
N GLU A 1050 10.36 -9.03 -26.03
CA GLU A 1050 9.16 -9.42 -26.78
C GLU A 1050 8.68 -8.31 -27.74
N GLN A 1051 8.63 -7.07 -27.26
CA GLN A 1051 8.20 -5.91 -28.07
C GLN A 1051 9.23 -5.53 -29.15
N ALA A 1052 10.53 -5.63 -28.84
CA ALA A 1052 11.60 -5.33 -29.79
C ALA A 1052 11.89 -6.48 -30.78
N MET A 1053 11.49 -7.71 -30.45
CA MET A 1053 11.85 -8.92 -31.21
C MET A 1053 11.47 -8.85 -32.70
N PRO A 1054 10.27 -8.40 -33.12
CA PRO A 1054 9.94 -8.27 -34.53
C PRO A 1054 10.93 -7.35 -35.29
N ALA A 1055 11.29 -6.21 -34.71
CA ALA A 1055 12.23 -5.26 -35.31
C ALA A 1055 13.66 -5.82 -35.33
N LEU A 1056 14.09 -6.52 -34.27
CA LEU A 1056 15.41 -7.18 -34.21
C LEU A 1056 15.54 -8.30 -35.25
N MET A 1057 14.46 -9.08 -35.46
CA MET A 1057 14.43 -10.11 -36.50
C MET A 1057 14.52 -9.50 -37.90
N GLN A 1058 13.84 -8.38 -38.15
CA GLN A 1058 13.92 -7.64 -39.41
C GLN A 1058 15.31 -7.01 -39.62
N PHE A 1059 15.95 -6.53 -38.56
CA PHE A 1059 17.30 -5.97 -38.61
C PHE A 1059 18.37 -7.04 -38.91
N GLY A 1060 18.11 -8.30 -38.57
CA GLY A 1060 18.91 -9.45 -39.01
C GLY A 1060 19.98 -9.92 -38.03
N VAL A 1061 19.82 -9.68 -36.72
CA VAL A 1061 20.65 -10.35 -35.70
C VAL A 1061 20.26 -11.83 -35.56
N GLN A 1062 21.18 -12.67 -35.10
CA GLN A 1062 20.86 -14.03 -34.64
C GLN A 1062 20.68 -14.03 -33.12
N VAL A 1063 19.77 -14.87 -32.62
CA VAL A 1063 19.43 -14.92 -31.20
C VAL A 1063 19.52 -16.34 -30.67
N VAL A 1064 20.25 -16.54 -29.57
CA VAL A 1064 20.22 -17.76 -28.77
C VAL A 1064 19.72 -17.45 -27.37
N VAL A 1065 18.74 -18.22 -26.88
CA VAL A 1065 18.28 -18.13 -25.50
C VAL A 1065 18.44 -19.47 -24.78
N ILE A 1066 18.92 -19.41 -23.55
CA ILE A 1066 18.88 -20.52 -22.59
C ILE A 1066 18.28 -20.03 -21.28
N GLY A 1067 17.31 -20.76 -20.78
CA GLY A 1067 16.59 -20.38 -19.57
C GLY A 1067 15.26 -21.10 -19.40
N THR A 1068 14.65 -20.89 -18.25
CA THR A 1068 13.28 -21.32 -17.93
C THR A 1068 12.60 -20.25 -17.09
N GLY A 1069 11.27 -20.22 -17.08
CA GLY A 1069 10.50 -19.27 -16.29
C GLY A 1069 9.03 -19.26 -16.70
N ASP A 1070 8.48 -18.06 -16.90
CA ASP A 1070 7.11 -17.90 -17.35
C ASP A 1070 6.88 -18.56 -18.70
N ARG A 1071 5.90 -19.46 -18.74
CA ARG A 1071 5.52 -20.23 -19.93
C ARG A 1071 5.26 -19.35 -21.16
N ARG A 1072 4.78 -18.12 -20.96
CA ARG A 1072 4.56 -17.13 -22.04
C ARG A 1072 5.85 -16.85 -22.81
N TYR A 1073 6.97 -16.63 -22.12
CA TYR A 1073 8.25 -16.34 -22.75
C TYR A 1073 8.92 -17.57 -23.30
N GLU A 1074 8.78 -18.71 -22.62
CA GLU A 1074 9.22 -19.99 -23.17
C GLU A 1074 8.53 -20.27 -24.52
N ASP A 1075 7.21 -20.11 -24.57
CA ASP A 1075 6.41 -20.33 -25.78
C ASP A 1075 6.72 -19.27 -26.85
N MET A 1076 6.98 -18.02 -26.46
CA MET A 1076 7.45 -16.97 -27.38
C MET A 1076 8.76 -17.37 -28.07
N PHE A 1077 9.78 -17.76 -27.30
CA PHE A 1077 11.07 -18.13 -27.88
C PHE A 1077 11.01 -19.44 -28.68
N ARG A 1078 10.22 -20.43 -28.24
CA ARG A 1078 9.94 -21.65 -29.02
C ARG A 1078 9.30 -21.31 -30.37
N ARG A 1079 8.34 -20.36 -30.37
CA ARG A 1079 7.67 -19.90 -31.59
C ARG A 1079 8.64 -19.17 -32.53
N TYR A 1080 9.47 -18.27 -32.03
CA TYR A 1080 10.48 -17.62 -32.90
C TYR A 1080 11.51 -18.62 -33.45
N ALA A 1081 11.94 -19.60 -32.64
CA ALA A 1081 12.83 -20.65 -33.10
C ALA A 1081 12.19 -21.54 -34.20
N SER A 1082 10.88 -21.80 -34.12
CA SER A 1082 10.16 -22.56 -35.15
C SER A 1082 9.83 -21.75 -36.41
N GLU A 1083 9.51 -20.46 -36.27
CA GLU A 1083 9.23 -19.55 -37.38
C GLU A 1083 10.51 -19.13 -38.13
N ARG A 1084 11.68 -19.15 -37.45
CA ARG A 1084 12.98 -18.71 -37.99
C ARG A 1084 14.12 -19.71 -37.70
N PRO A 1085 14.00 -20.98 -38.12
CA PRO A 1085 15.02 -22.02 -37.88
C PRO A 1085 16.27 -21.69 -38.71
N GLY A 1086 17.32 -21.18 -38.06
CA GLY A 1086 18.51 -20.62 -38.72
C GLY A 1086 18.91 -19.24 -38.20
N GLN A 1087 17.94 -18.50 -37.63
CA GLN A 1087 18.18 -17.18 -37.04
C GLN A 1087 17.96 -17.18 -35.52
N VAL A 1088 17.03 -17.99 -35.01
CA VAL A 1088 16.71 -18.07 -33.57
C VAL A 1088 16.86 -19.51 -33.06
N ALA A 1089 17.54 -19.67 -31.93
CA ALA A 1089 17.64 -20.93 -31.20
C ALA A 1089 17.16 -20.73 -29.75
N ALA A 1090 16.35 -21.67 -29.26
CA ALA A 1090 15.80 -21.63 -27.91
C ALA A 1090 16.03 -22.96 -27.17
N ALA A 1091 16.90 -22.95 -26.17
CA ALA A 1091 17.16 -24.07 -25.27
C ALA A 1091 16.42 -23.84 -23.95
N ILE A 1092 15.15 -24.26 -23.88
CA ILE A 1092 14.34 -24.08 -22.68
C ILE A 1092 14.70 -25.12 -21.63
N GLY A 1093 15.24 -24.67 -20.51
CA GLY A 1093 15.79 -25.51 -19.45
C GLY A 1093 17.08 -24.92 -18.86
N PHE A 1094 17.78 -25.72 -18.06
CA PHE A 1094 19.08 -25.35 -17.50
C PHE A 1094 20.14 -26.37 -17.91
N ASP A 1095 21.18 -25.90 -18.62
CA ASP A 1095 22.36 -26.66 -19.04
C ASP A 1095 23.60 -25.78 -18.86
N ALA A 1096 24.38 -26.06 -17.82
CA ALA A 1096 25.56 -25.25 -17.47
C ALA A 1096 26.69 -25.35 -18.51
N PRO A 1097 27.08 -26.54 -19.02
CA PRO A 1097 28.00 -26.65 -20.15
C PRO A 1097 27.55 -25.87 -21.39
N LEU A 1098 26.27 -25.95 -21.77
CA LEU A 1098 25.75 -25.16 -22.89
C LEU A 1098 25.81 -23.65 -22.61
N ALA A 1099 25.49 -23.21 -21.40
CA ALA A 1099 25.62 -21.80 -21.03
C ALA A 1099 27.07 -21.29 -21.17
N GLN A 1100 28.09 -22.07 -20.79
CA GLN A 1100 29.50 -21.72 -21.01
C GLN A 1100 29.88 -21.66 -22.49
N ARG A 1101 29.39 -22.60 -23.31
CA ARG A 1101 29.55 -22.52 -24.77
C ARG A 1101 28.87 -21.29 -25.36
N ILE A 1102 27.70 -20.90 -24.85
CA ILE A 1102 27.01 -19.66 -25.23
C ILE A 1102 27.87 -18.43 -24.86
N TYR A 1103 28.41 -18.35 -23.65
CA TYR A 1103 29.32 -17.26 -23.29
C TYR A 1103 30.58 -17.22 -24.15
N ALA A 1104 31.12 -18.37 -24.54
CA ALA A 1104 32.29 -18.44 -25.42
C ALA A 1104 31.98 -18.09 -26.88
N GLY A 1105 30.84 -18.54 -27.41
CA GLY A 1105 30.49 -18.39 -28.82
C GLY A 1105 29.67 -17.15 -29.16
N ALA A 1106 28.92 -16.56 -28.22
CA ALA A 1106 28.13 -15.36 -28.50
C ALA A 1106 29.02 -14.11 -28.66
N ASP A 1107 28.50 -13.15 -29.42
CA ASP A 1107 29.12 -11.84 -29.60
C ASP A 1107 28.59 -10.84 -28.58
N VAL A 1108 27.28 -10.87 -28.36
CA VAL A 1108 26.57 -9.91 -27.50
C VAL A 1108 25.74 -10.67 -26.46
N LEU A 1109 25.75 -10.23 -25.21
CA LEU A 1109 24.84 -10.73 -24.17
C LEU A 1109 23.76 -9.68 -23.86
N TRP A 1110 22.48 -10.06 -23.89
CA TRP A 1110 21.37 -9.19 -23.52
C TRP A 1110 21.00 -9.34 -22.04
N MET A 1111 21.03 -8.23 -21.31
CA MET A 1111 20.49 -8.14 -19.94
C MET A 1111 19.66 -6.85 -19.76
N PRO A 1112 18.46 -6.77 -20.36
CA PRO A 1112 17.58 -5.62 -20.26
C PRO A 1112 16.80 -5.57 -18.92
N SER A 1113 17.38 -6.08 -17.83
CA SER A 1113 16.71 -6.27 -16.54
C SER A 1113 16.04 -4.99 -16.01
N ARG A 1114 14.84 -5.14 -15.44
CA ARG A 1114 14.11 -4.06 -14.75
C ARG A 1114 14.82 -3.64 -13.47
N TYR A 1115 15.38 -4.60 -12.76
CA TYR A 1115 16.39 -4.37 -11.73
C TYR A 1115 17.33 -5.59 -11.69
N GLU A 1116 18.57 -5.38 -11.29
CA GLU A 1116 19.57 -6.44 -11.19
C GLU A 1116 20.51 -6.15 -10.02
N PRO A 1117 20.30 -6.77 -8.83
CA PRO A 1117 21.04 -6.42 -7.62
C PRO A 1117 22.56 -6.48 -7.80
N GLY A 1118 23.05 -7.54 -8.45
CA GLY A 1118 24.47 -7.72 -8.75
C GLY A 1118 24.69 -8.22 -10.18
N GLY A 1119 24.02 -9.31 -10.55
CA GLY A 1119 24.21 -9.99 -11.84
C GLY A 1119 25.56 -10.72 -11.93
N LEU A 1120 25.55 -11.99 -12.35
CA LEU A 1120 26.78 -12.75 -12.64
C LEU A 1120 27.04 -12.89 -14.13
N ALA A 1121 25.97 -12.91 -14.95
CA ALA A 1121 26.05 -13.20 -16.37
C ALA A 1121 26.90 -12.17 -17.14
N GLN A 1122 26.81 -10.88 -16.79
CA GLN A 1122 27.62 -9.84 -17.40
C GLN A 1122 29.11 -9.98 -17.06
N LEU A 1123 29.44 -10.42 -15.83
CA LEU A 1123 30.84 -10.65 -15.43
C LEU A 1123 31.43 -11.84 -16.18
N ILE A 1124 30.66 -12.92 -16.31
CA ILE A 1124 31.06 -14.08 -17.13
C ILE A 1124 31.21 -13.66 -18.60
N ALA A 1125 30.28 -12.85 -19.13
CA ALA A 1125 30.37 -12.36 -20.49
C ALA A 1125 31.64 -11.52 -20.74
N LEU A 1126 31.97 -10.58 -19.84
CA LEU A 1126 33.22 -9.82 -19.91
C LEU A 1126 34.44 -10.77 -19.94
N ARG A 1127 34.47 -11.76 -19.04
CA ARG A 1127 35.57 -12.74 -18.95
C ARG A 1127 35.75 -13.56 -20.22
N TYR A 1128 34.66 -13.90 -20.92
CA TYR A 1128 34.67 -14.67 -22.16
C TYR A 1128 34.70 -13.79 -23.42
N GLY A 1129 34.81 -12.46 -23.27
CA GLY A 1129 34.87 -11.52 -24.38
C GLY A 1129 33.54 -11.37 -25.15
N THR A 1130 32.42 -11.67 -24.50
CA THR A 1130 31.06 -11.43 -25.01
C THR A 1130 30.59 -10.07 -24.49
N ILE A 1131 30.21 -9.18 -25.40
CA ILE A 1131 29.98 -7.77 -25.07
C ILE A 1131 28.56 -7.58 -24.51
N PRO A 1132 28.39 -7.08 -23.28
CA PRO A 1132 27.05 -6.92 -22.69
C PRO A 1132 26.30 -5.72 -23.29
N VAL A 1133 25.00 -5.91 -23.57
CA VAL A 1133 24.01 -4.85 -23.76
C VAL A 1133 23.08 -4.89 -22.54
N VAL A 1134 23.15 -3.85 -21.70
CA VAL A 1134 22.52 -3.85 -20.38
C VAL A 1134 21.69 -2.60 -20.12
N ARG A 1135 20.65 -2.74 -19.30
CA ARG A 1135 20.04 -1.56 -18.69
C ARG A 1135 20.92 -1.09 -17.51
N SER A 1136 21.10 0.23 -17.38
CA SER A 1136 21.84 0.84 -16.27
C SER A 1136 21.00 0.79 -14.98
N THR A 1137 21.08 -0.32 -14.26
CA THR A 1137 20.42 -0.57 -12.97
C THR A 1137 21.27 -1.51 -12.11
N GLY A 1138 21.25 -1.31 -10.79
CA GLY A 1138 21.96 -2.12 -9.80
C GLY A 1138 23.39 -2.46 -10.21
N GLY A 1139 23.77 -3.74 -10.08
CA GLY A 1139 25.13 -4.21 -10.40
C GLY A 1139 25.52 -4.07 -11.87
N LEU A 1140 24.58 -3.95 -12.80
CA LEU A 1140 24.89 -3.71 -14.22
C LEU A 1140 25.48 -2.31 -14.43
N ALA A 1141 24.96 -1.31 -13.72
CA ALA A 1141 25.48 0.06 -13.77
C ALA A 1141 26.89 0.17 -13.17
N ASP A 1142 27.19 -0.63 -12.14
CA ASP A 1142 28.52 -0.63 -11.51
C ASP A 1142 29.57 -1.39 -12.32
N THR A 1143 29.15 -2.37 -13.12
CA THR A 1143 30.06 -3.31 -13.80
C THR A 1143 30.26 -3.01 -15.28
N ILE A 1144 29.26 -2.45 -15.97
CA ILE A 1144 29.32 -2.18 -17.40
C ILE A 1144 29.41 -0.68 -17.66
N LYS A 1145 30.47 -0.28 -18.35
CA LYS A 1145 30.68 1.11 -18.79
C LYS A 1145 30.30 1.22 -20.26
N ASP A 1146 29.44 2.19 -20.59
CA ASP A 1146 29.00 2.41 -21.97
C ASP A 1146 30.21 2.68 -22.87
N TYR A 1147 30.19 2.08 -24.05
CA TYR A 1147 31.26 2.22 -25.03
C TYR A 1147 31.23 3.62 -25.65
N ASP A 1148 32.30 4.37 -25.40
CA ASP A 1148 32.56 5.67 -26.01
C ASP A 1148 33.64 5.54 -27.10
N PRO A 1149 33.27 5.70 -28.38
CA PRO A 1149 34.22 5.61 -29.49
C PRO A 1149 35.22 6.78 -29.54
N ILE A 1150 34.92 7.93 -28.93
CA ILE A 1150 35.82 9.09 -28.91
C ILE A 1150 36.91 8.88 -27.87
N GLY A 1151 36.54 8.52 -26.65
CA GLY A 1151 37.48 8.26 -25.57
C GLY A 1151 38.20 6.91 -25.66
N ALA A 1152 37.73 6.00 -26.53
CA ALA A 1152 38.15 4.59 -26.55
C ALA A 1152 38.07 3.97 -25.14
N THR A 1153 36.92 4.18 -24.49
CA THR A 1153 36.63 3.64 -23.16
C THR A 1153 35.32 2.86 -23.17
N GLY A 1154 35.05 2.12 -22.10
CA GLY A 1154 33.86 1.27 -21.97
C GLY A 1154 34.13 -0.21 -22.17
N SER A 1155 33.14 -1.03 -21.81
CA SER A 1155 33.20 -2.49 -21.83
C SER A 1155 31.90 -3.14 -22.34
N GLY A 1156 30.89 -2.34 -22.68
CA GLY A 1156 29.61 -2.79 -23.21
C GLY A 1156 28.76 -1.64 -23.71
N PHE A 1157 27.48 -1.90 -23.96
CA PHE A 1157 26.51 -0.90 -24.38
C PHE A 1157 25.42 -0.78 -23.32
N THR A 1158 25.07 0.44 -22.93
CA THR A 1158 24.06 0.68 -21.90
C THR A 1158 22.89 1.52 -22.40
N PHE A 1159 21.75 1.36 -21.73
CA PHE A 1159 20.59 2.24 -21.86
C PHE A 1159 19.94 2.44 -20.48
N THR A 1160 19.23 3.55 -20.26
CA THR A 1160 18.70 3.90 -18.94
C THR A 1160 17.18 3.74 -18.81
N PRO A 1161 16.36 4.30 -19.73
CA PRO A 1161 14.91 4.14 -19.63
C PRO A 1161 14.51 2.67 -19.83
N TYR A 1162 13.55 2.18 -19.04
CA TYR A 1162 13.00 0.84 -19.22
C TYR A 1162 12.01 0.83 -20.40
N ASP A 1163 12.57 0.88 -21.61
CA ASP A 1163 11.82 1.09 -22.85
C ASP A 1163 12.34 0.14 -23.96
N PRO A 1164 11.45 -0.51 -24.73
CA PRO A 1164 11.86 -1.51 -25.72
C PRO A 1164 12.68 -0.92 -26.87
N TRP A 1165 12.46 0.36 -27.20
CA TRP A 1165 13.17 1.02 -28.30
C TRP A 1165 14.54 1.53 -27.86
N GLN A 1166 14.72 1.87 -26.59
CA GLN A 1166 16.04 2.12 -26.00
C GLN A 1166 16.89 0.84 -25.98
N PHE A 1167 16.29 -0.29 -25.61
CA PHE A 1167 16.93 -1.60 -25.74
C PHE A 1167 17.31 -1.90 -27.19
N TYR A 1168 16.36 -1.77 -28.12
CA TYR A 1168 16.60 -1.94 -29.55
C TYR A 1168 17.76 -1.05 -30.05
N ALA A 1169 17.78 0.23 -29.68
CA ALA A 1169 18.84 1.17 -30.07
C ALA A 1169 20.22 0.74 -29.55
N ALA A 1170 20.30 0.25 -28.31
CA ALA A 1170 21.55 -0.27 -27.75
C ALA A 1170 22.03 -1.54 -28.48
N VAL A 1171 21.12 -2.44 -28.87
CA VAL A 1171 21.45 -3.62 -29.68
C VAL A 1171 21.92 -3.21 -31.08
N VAL A 1172 21.28 -2.23 -31.71
CA VAL A 1172 21.70 -1.70 -33.02
C VAL A 1172 23.10 -1.06 -32.92
N ARG A 1173 23.38 -0.27 -31.87
CA ARG A 1173 24.72 0.28 -31.62
C ARG A 1173 25.79 -0.82 -31.54
N ALA A 1174 25.51 -1.89 -30.79
CA ALA A 1174 26.41 -3.03 -30.69
C ALA A 1174 26.61 -3.72 -32.05
N ALA A 1175 25.51 -3.96 -32.77
CA ALA A 1175 25.54 -4.65 -34.05
C ALA A 1175 26.22 -3.85 -35.17
N GLU A 1176 26.08 -2.52 -35.20
CA GLU A 1176 26.81 -1.67 -36.16
C GLU A 1176 28.29 -1.58 -35.79
N THR A 1177 28.63 -1.53 -34.50
CA THR A 1177 30.03 -1.58 -34.03
C THR A 1177 30.71 -2.89 -34.42
N TYR A 1178 29.99 -4.02 -34.32
CA TYR A 1178 30.45 -5.35 -34.71
C TYR A 1178 30.95 -5.40 -36.18
N ARG A 1179 30.39 -4.57 -37.06
CA ARG A 1179 30.79 -4.49 -38.49
C ARG A 1179 32.18 -3.91 -38.71
N HIS A 1180 32.85 -3.44 -37.65
CA HIS A 1180 34.20 -2.89 -37.67
C HIS A 1180 35.16 -3.83 -36.92
N PRO A 1181 35.80 -4.81 -37.59
CA PRO A 1181 36.50 -5.92 -36.91
C PRO A 1181 37.64 -5.49 -35.99
N SER A 1182 38.40 -4.46 -36.37
CA SER A 1182 39.49 -3.92 -35.54
C SER A 1182 38.97 -3.33 -34.23
N LEU A 1183 37.85 -2.61 -34.30
CA LEU A 1183 37.20 -1.98 -33.15
C LEU A 1183 36.53 -3.01 -32.25
N TRP A 1184 35.82 -3.98 -32.85
CA TRP A 1184 35.19 -5.06 -32.11
C TRP A 1184 36.23 -5.91 -31.37
N THR A 1185 37.33 -6.27 -32.05
CA THR A 1185 38.44 -7.01 -31.43
C THR A 1185 39.04 -6.23 -30.26
N TRP A 1186 39.22 -4.92 -30.41
CA TRP A 1186 39.67 -4.07 -29.31
C TRP A 1186 38.70 -4.11 -28.12
N LEU A 1187 37.39 -4.00 -28.37
CA LEU A 1187 36.37 -4.03 -27.31
C LEU A 1187 36.32 -5.40 -26.60
N VAL A 1188 36.47 -6.50 -27.34
CA VAL A 1188 36.59 -7.86 -26.79
C VAL A 1188 37.82 -8.00 -25.89
N ARG A 1189 38.99 -7.53 -26.34
CA ARG A 1189 40.21 -7.54 -25.50
C ARG A 1189 40.02 -6.68 -24.25
N ARG A 1190 39.40 -5.51 -24.39
CA ARG A 1190 39.11 -4.63 -23.26
C ARG A 1190 38.18 -5.28 -22.24
N ALA A 1191 37.10 -5.92 -22.68
CA ALA A 1191 36.19 -6.67 -21.82
C ALA A 1191 36.90 -7.80 -21.04
N MET A 1192 37.73 -8.61 -21.72
CA MET A 1192 38.45 -9.74 -21.12
C MET A 1192 39.57 -9.32 -20.15
N THR A 1193 40.01 -8.06 -20.20
CA THR A 1193 41.04 -7.51 -19.29
C THR A 1193 40.48 -6.86 -18.05
N GLU A 1194 39.16 -6.68 -17.95
CA GLU A 1194 38.54 -6.22 -16.70
C GLU A 1194 38.71 -7.28 -15.62
N ASP A 1195 39.21 -6.87 -14.44
CA ASP A 1195 39.26 -7.75 -13.28
C ASP A 1195 37.88 -7.83 -12.63
N VAL A 1196 37.20 -8.95 -12.92
CA VAL A 1196 35.90 -9.34 -12.39
C VAL A 1196 36.01 -10.54 -11.43
N SER A 1197 37.22 -10.82 -10.93
CA SER A 1197 37.46 -11.92 -9.98
C SER A 1197 37.02 -11.57 -8.56
N TRP A 1198 36.79 -12.61 -7.74
CA TRP A 1198 36.53 -12.42 -6.31
C TRP A 1198 37.70 -11.78 -5.55
N SER A 1199 38.94 -11.86 -6.04
CA SER A 1199 40.11 -11.30 -5.35
C SER A 1199 39.94 -9.81 -5.04
N ARG A 1200 39.36 -9.06 -5.99
CA ARG A 1200 39.08 -7.63 -5.85
C ARG A 1200 38.01 -7.36 -4.79
N SER A 1201 36.93 -8.15 -4.79
CA SER A 1201 35.79 -7.93 -3.88
C SER A 1201 36.03 -8.47 -2.48
N ALA A 1202 36.75 -9.59 -2.33
CA ALA A 1202 37.00 -10.24 -1.06
C ALA A 1202 37.76 -9.35 -0.07
N GLN A 1203 38.70 -8.52 -0.55
CA GLN A 1203 39.38 -7.54 0.29
C GLN A 1203 38.42 -6.51 0.91
N ARG A 1204 37.40 -6.09 0.16
CA ARG A 1204 36.35 -5.19 0.68
C ARG A 1204 35.47 -5.89 1.71
N TYR A 1205 35.21 -7.19 1.56
CA TYR A 1205 34.53 -7.98 2.59
C TYR A 1205 35.38 -8.10 3.87
N VAL A 1206 36.70 -8.26 3.78
CA VAL A 1206 37.58 -8.24 4.95
C VAL A 1206 37.50 -6.90 5.68
N GLN A 1207 37.49 -5.77 4.94
CA GLN A 1207 37.27 -4.45 5.53
C GLN A 1207 35.90 -4.33 6.21
N LEU A 1208 34.85 -4.85 5.57
CA LEU A 1208 33.50 -4.92 6.15
C LEU A 1208 33.47 -5.73 7.45
N PHE A 1209 34.20 -6.85 7.53
CA PHE A 1209 34.30 -7.66 8.75
C PHE A 1209 35.01 -6.92 9.88
N HIS A 1210 36.07 -6.18 9.59
CA HIS A 1210 36.71 -5.32 10.58
C HIS A 1210 35.76 -4.21 11.08
N ALA A 1211 34.98 -3.60 10.19
CA ALA A 1211 33.95 -2.64 10.57
C ALA A 1211 32.87 -3.26 11.47
N ALA A 1212 32.42 -4.48 11.17
CA ALA A 1212 31.48 -5.24 12.00
C ALA A 1212 32.03 -5.48 13.42
N ILE A 1213 33.30 -5.90 13.54
CA ILE A 1213 33.98 -6.13 14.82
C ILE A 1213 34.08 -4.83 15.62
N ALA A 1214 34.42 -3.71 14.97
CA ALA A 1214 34.50 -2.41 15.61
C ALA A 1214 33.14 -1.96 16.14
N ALA A 1215 32.09 -2.00 15.30
CA ALA A 1215 30.72 -1.64 15.68
C ALA A 1215 30.18 -2.52 16.82
N SER A 1216 30.49 -3.82 16.81
CA SER A 1216 30.11 -4.74 17.88
C SER A 1216 30.75 -4.40 19.23
N ARG A 1217 32.02 -3.96 19.23
CA ARG A 1217 32.72 -3.53 20.45
C ARG A 1217 32.18 -2.23 20.99
N GLU A 1218 31.89 -1.27 20.10
CA GLU A 1218 31.30 0.02 20.44
C GLU A 1218 29.93 -0.14 21.07
N ARG A 1219 29.04 -0.96 20.48
CA ARG A 1219 27.72 -1.28 21.05
C ARG A 1219 27.80 -1.82 22.48
N ARG A 1220 28.84 -2.61 22.78
CA ARG A 1220 29.07 -3.22 24.09
C ARG A 1220 29.72 -2.27 25.11
N GLY A 1221 29.98 -1.01 24.74
CA GLY A 1221 30.57 -0.01 25.64
C GLY A 1221 32.05 -0.28 25.97
N VAL A 1222 32.74 -1.10 25.17
CA VAL A 1222 34.18 -1.35 25.32
C VAL A 1222 34.92 -0.24 24.58
N ALA A 1223 35.40 0.78 25.30
CA ALA A 1223 36.18 1.87 24.72
C ALA A 1223 37.36 1.31 23.91
N ALA A 1224 37.60 1.89 22.73
CA ALA A 1224 38.76 1.56 21.90
C ALA A 1224 40.04 1.78 22.70
N VAL A 1225 40.73 0.68 23.05
CA VAL A 1225 42.13 0.76 23.45
C VAL A 1225 42.91 1.13 22.19
N PRO A 1226 43.69 2.23 22.19
CA PRO A 1226 44.58 2.51 21.08
C PRO A 1226 45.72 1.49 21.12
N ASP A 1227 45.73 0.56 20.18
CA ASP A 1227 46.90 -0.24 19.80
C ASP A 1227 47.35 0.18 18.40
#